data_AF-A0A4S4EFG8-F1
#
_entry.id   AF-A0A4S4EFG8-F1
#
_cell.length_a   1.000
_cell.length_b   1.000
_cell.length_c   1.000
_cell.angle_alpha   90.00
_cell.angle_beta   90.00
_cell.angle_gamma   90.00
#
_symmetry.space_group_name_H-M   'P 1'
#
loop_
_entity.id
_entity.type
_entity.pdbx_description
1 polymer ?
#
loop_
_entity_poly.entity_id
_entity_poly.type
_entity_poly.pdbx_seq_one_letter_code
_entity_poly.pdbx_strand_id
1 'polypeptide(L)'
;MLYWTSRLKETKPQHALLGVNRKEAELVSRCHALLDLSWKEIDPQTYALLAALNLTNYIWVLLDLEKNLSGPDSFLGKMVNFDFISGSKSRKPVSLSFRIPYYTHWGQSLLVCGSEPALGSWNVKKGLLLSPHHQGDELVWRGTIAVPDGFGCEYSYYVVDDDKNVLRWEAGMKRKIMLPNGLQDGEEVALRDLWQIGSDSLPFKTAFKNVIFRKQWSFDIERPLGVIQNKLDENDSVIVQFKICCPSIEEDTSIYVIGSSVKLGRWKVQDGLKLNYAGVQGLPFRGESKVALRLEGYFTYKYSKYGKAGNFSLEIGENREVFVDFSASQPRYILISDGMMREMPWRGAGVAIPMFSVRSEADLGVGEFLDLKLLVDWAVDSGFHLVQLLPINDTSVNLMWWDSYPYSSLSVFALHPLYLRVQALSENIPEEIKVQEIQRAKEQLDGKAVDYEATLATKLSIAKKIFVLEKDSILNSSSFQIFFSENELEKLVSKDRVHYDIISFHYYIQFQLHLQLAESAEYARKKEVVLKGDLPIGVDRNSVDTWVNPNLFRMNTSTGAPPDYFDKNGQNWGFPTYNWEEMSKDNYAWWRARLTQMAKYFTAYRIDHILGFFRIWELPEHAMTGLVGKFRPSIPLSQEELEREGIWDFDRLSRPYIRHEFLQDKFGASWTVIASNFLNEYQKQHYENIVLIRDPEDARKFYPRFNLEDTSSFKDLDNHSKNVLKRFYYDYYFQRQESLWRQNALKTLPVLLNSSDMLACGEDLGLIPSCVHPVMQELGLIGLRIQRMPSEPDLEFGIPSQYPYMTVCAPSCHDCSTLRAWWEEDEERRCRFFKNVIGSDSLPPSQCVPEIAYFIQRQHVESPSMWAIFPLQDLLALKEEYTTRPAAEETINDPTNPKHYWRYRVHVTMESLLKDKELKSTIKDLIRGSGRSYPPSEEVEIQAGVASIKQQVTTGQEKISSVTHLIGIPKQETVAVLGYISHGGTDNDGLESKLESLDSF
;
A
#
# COMPACT_ATOMS: atom_id res chain seq x y z
N MET A 1 -35.00 5.04 9.64
CA MET A 1 -36.10 5.84 10.23
C MET A 1 -37.47 5.38 9.78
N LEU A 2 -37.76 5.25 8.47
CA LEU A 2 -39.07 4.75 7.98
C LEU A 2 -39.45 3.32 8.45
N TYR A 3 -38.45 2.47 8.75
CA TYR A 3 -38.66 1.14 9.34
C TYR A 3 -39.06 1.16 10.83
N TRP A 4 -38.71 2.24 11.55
CA TRP A 4 -39.05 2.42 12.96
C TRP A 4 -40.41 3.10 13.15
N THR A 5 -40.84 3.93 12.19
CA THR A 5 -42.14 4.62 12.24
C THR A 5 -43.34 3.73 11.91
N SER A 6 -43.17 2.61 11.19
CA SER A 6 -44.28 1.67 10.98
C SER A 6 -44.56 0.78 12.19
N ARG A 7 -43.55 0.51 13.04
CA ARG A 7 -43.68 -0.39 14.20
C ARG A 7 -44.29 0.25 15.44
N LEU A 8 -44.31 1.58 15.51
CA LEU A 8 -44.87 2.34 16.63
C LEU A 8 -46.37 2.68 16.49
N LYS A 9 -46.99 2.37 15.34
CA LYS A 9 -48.43 2.64 15.10
C LYS A 9 -49.38 1.54 15.59
N GLU A 10 -48.89 0.35 15.99
CA GLU A 10 -49.75 -0.81 16.27
C GLU A 10 -49.86 -1.26 17.73
N THR A 11 -49.28 -0.54 18.70
CA THR A 11 -49.38 -0.95 20.11
C THR A 11 -50.03 0.12 20.98
N LYS A 12 -51.28 -0.12 21.39
CA LYS A 12 -51.91 0.60 22.52
C LYS A 12 -51.15 0.29 23.82
N PRO A 13 -50.97 1.26 24.73
CA PRO A 13 -50.05 1.13 25.85
C PRO A 13 -50.72 0.48 27.07
N GLN A 14 -50.15 -0.62 27.54
CA GLN A 14 -50.21 -1.00 28.95
C GLN A 14 -48.80 -1.30 29.45
N HIS A 15 -48.51 -0.71 30.60
CA HIS A 15 -47.34 -0.88 31.47
C HIS A 15 -46.06 -0.10 31.14
N ALA A 16 -45.96 0.98 31.90
CA ALA A 16 -44.75 1.64 32.39
C ALA A 16 -43.64 0.67 32.79
N LEU A 17 -42.45 0.91 32.25
CA LEU A 17 -41.13 0.77 32.87
C LEU A 17 -40.10 0.93 31.74
N LEU A 18 -39.59 2.14 31.54
CA LEU A 18 -38.27 2.45 30.99
C LEU A 18 -38.14 3.98 31.02
N GLY A 19 -37.18 4.47 31.81
CA GLY A 19 -36.93 5.89 32.00
C GLY A 19 -36.43 6.54 30.72
N VAL A 20 -37.35 7.15 29.97
CA VAL A 20 -37.01 8.06 28.88
C VAL A 20 -36.68 9.42 29.50
N ASN A 21 -35.50 9.94 29.16
CA ASN A 21 -34.96 11.18 29.69
C ASN A 21 -35.86 12.36 29.25
N ARG A 22 -36.12 13.30 30.16
CA ARG A 22 -37.02 14.45 29.94
C ARG A 22 -36.63 15.29 28.71
N LYS A 23 -35.35 15.26 28.32
CA LYS A 23 -34.81 15.90 27.11
C LYS A 23 -35.21 15.23 25.78
N GLU A 24 -35.43 13.91 25.75
CA GLU A 24 -35.82 13.20 24.52
C GLU A 24 -37.31 13.38 24.21
N ALA A 25 -38.16 13.42 25.25
CA ALA A 25 -39.57 13.78 25.09
C ALA A 25 -39.75 15.23 24.62
N GLU A 26 -38.88 16.14 25.08
CA GLU A 26 -38.85 17.54 24.66
C GLU A 26 -38.33 17.71 23.22
N LEU A 27 -37.39 16.86 22.79
CA LEU A 27 -36.87 16.81 21.41
C LEU A 27 -37.94 16.33 20.43
N VAL A 28 -38.68 15.27 20.76
CA VAL A 28 -39.77 14.74 19.93
C VAL A 28 -40.93 15.74 19.83
N SER A 29 -41.26 16.43 20.93
CA SER A 29 -42.29 17.48 20.91
C SER A 29 -41.89 18.70 20.09
N ARG A 30 -40.59 19.06 20.04
CA ARG A 30 -40.07 20.16 19.21
C ARG A 30 -39.93 19.79 17.74
N CYS A 31 -39.59 18.54 17.43
CA CYS A 31 -39.61 18.02 16.05
C CYS A 31 -41.02 17.97 15.47
N HIS A 32 -42.04 17.73 16.29
CA HIS A 32 -43.44 17.84 15.87
C HIS A 32 -43.87 19.28 15.55
N ALA A 33 -43.35 20.27 16.28
CA ALA A 33 -43.63 21.69 16.00
C ALA A 33 -42.94 22.22 14.72
N LEU A 34 -41.86 21.57 14.28
CA LEU A 34 -41.13 21.91 13.05
C LEU A 34 -41.84 21.46 11.75
N LEU A 35 -42.83 20.57 11.85
CA LEU A 35 -43.60 20.07 10.69
C LEU A 35 -44.77 21.00 10.29
N ASP A 36 -45.08 22.02 11.09
CA ASP A 36 -46.22 22.95 10.88
C ASP A 36 -45.81 24.38 10.45
N LEU A 37 -44.53 24.65 10.16
CA LEU A 37 -44.04 26.00 9.82
C LEU A 37 -43.73 26.16 8.32
N SER A 38 -44.39 27.15 7.69
CA SER A 38 -44.04 27.63 6.35
C SER A 38 -42.72 28.41 6.36
N TRP A 39 -41.84 28.14 5.41
CA TRP A 39 -40.45 28.63 5.29
C TRP A 39 -40.26 30.15 5.04
N LYS A 40 -40.87 31.04 5.83
CA LYS A 40 -40.54 32.48 5.78
C LYS A 40 -39.85 33.06 6.99
N GLU A 41 -39.75 32.34 8.11
CA GLU A 41 -39.06 32.84 9.31
C GLU A 41 -38.35 31.69 10.04
N ILE A 42 -37.12 31.37 9.65
CA ILE A 42 -36.22 30.55 10.47
C ILE A 42 -35.11 31.48 10.96
N ASP A 43 -34.98 31.60 12.28
CA ASP A 43 -33.97 32.47 12.87
C ASP A 43 -32.56 31.85 12.79
N PRO A 44 -31.48 32.67 12.81
CA PRO A 44 -30.10 32.21 12.68
C PRO A 44 -29.64 31.18 13.73
N GLN A 45 -30.18 31.19 14.95
CA GLN A 45 -29.84 30.22 15.99
C GLN A 45 -30.39 28.83 15.68
N THR A 46 -31.57 28.75 15.06
CA THR A 46 -32.15 27.49 14.61
C THR A 46 -31.36 26.86 13.46
N TYR A 47 -30.80 27.70 12.57
CA TYR A 47 -29.93 27.26 11.48
C TYR A 47 -28.59 26.70 12.00
N ALA A 48 -28.00 27.35 13.02
CA ALA A 48 -26.77 26.89 13.65
C ALA A 48 -26.94 25.52 14.36
N LEU A 49 -28.12 25.26 14.95
CA LEU A 49 -28.42 23.98 15.60
C LEU A 49 -28.60 22.83 14.60
N LEU A 50 -29.18 23.10 13.43
CA LEU A 50 -29.34 22.12 12.34
C LEU A 50 -28.01 21.78 11.66
N ALA A 51 -27.10 22.76 11.57
CA ALA A 51 -25.73 22.56 11.11
C ALA A 51 -24.90 21.73 12.10
N ALA A 52 -25.06 21.95 13.42
CA ALA A 52 -24.38 21.19 14.47
C ALA A 52 -24.79 19.69 14.53
N LEU A 53 -25.96 19.34 13.96
CA LEU A 53 -26.49 17.97 13.93
C LEU A 53 -26.29 17.25 12.59
N ASN A 54 -25.60 17.87 11.62
CA ASN A 54 -25.27 17.28 10.31
C ASN A 54 -26.50 16.83 9.47
N LEU A 55 -27.65 17.50 9.65
CA LEU A 55 -28.94 17.17 8.99
C LEU A 55 -29.27 18.04 7.77
N THR A 56 -28.41 18.99 7.41
CA THR A 56 -28.62 19.94 6.30
C THR A 56 -28.77 19.29 4.92
N ASN A 57 -28.15 18.13 4.69
CA ASN A 57 -28.26 17.39 3.43
C ASN A 57 -29.56 16.58 3.28
N TYR A 58 -30.26 16.26 4.37
CA TYR A 58 -31.51 15.49 4.33
C TYR A 58 -32.74 16.35 3.98
N ILE A 59 -32.68 17.66 4.23
CA ILE A 59 -33.77 18.59 3.96
C ILE A 59 -33.88 18.91 2.46
N TRP A 60 -32.76 18.92 1.73
CA TRP A 60 -32.77 19.07 0.26
C TRP A 60 -33.45 17.91 -0.46
N VAL A 61 -33.33 16.68 0.07
CA VAL A 61 -33.99 15.49 -0.48
C VAL A 61 -35.50 15.50 -0.20
N LEU A 62 -35.93 16.10 0.92
CA LEU A 62 -37.35 16.23 1.25
C LEU A 62 -38.05 17.35 0.45
N LEU A 63 -37.35 18.45 0.16
CA LEU A 63 -37.88 19.54 -0.68
C LEU A 63 -38.06 19.16 -2.15
N ASP A 64 -37.30 18.17 -2.64
CA ASP A 64 -37.46 17.64 -4.02
C ASP A 64 -38.64 16.65 -4.13
N LEU A 65 -39.04 16.04 -3.01
CA LEU A 65 -40.21 15.18 -2.92
C LEU A 65 -41.53 15.97 -2.79
N GLU A 66 -41.49 17.18 -2.19
CA GLU A 66 -42.68 18.01 -1.99
C GLU A 66 -43.08 18.80 -3.25
N LYS A 67 -42.16 19.06 -4.18
CA LYS A 67 -42.47 19.68 -5.49
C LYS A 67 -43.19 18.75 -6.47
N ASN A 68 -43.20 17.44 -6.23
CA ASN A 68 -43.82 16.45 -7.12
C ASN A 68 -45.22 16.00 -6.70
N LEU A 69 -45.82 16.61 -5.67
CA LEU A 69 -47.17 16.26 -5.19
C LEU A 69 -48.00 17.51 -4.96
N SER A 70 -48.47 18.15 -6.04
CA SER A 70 -49.60 19.09 -5.97
C SER A 70 -50.50 18.97 -7.21
N GLY A 71 -51.70 18.41 -7.00
CA GLY A 71 -52.79 18.31 -7.99
C GLY A 71 -53.96 17.46 -7.43
N PRO A 72 -55.22 17.96 -7.38
CA PRO A 72 -56.25 17.47 -6.46
C PRO A 72 -57.26 16.47 -7.06
N ASP A 73 -58.11 15.96 -6.15
CA ASP A 73 -59.47 15.41 -6.32
C ASP A 73 -59.74 13.88 -6.21
N SER A 74 -60.17 13.51 -5.00
CA SER A 74 -61.42 12.82 -4.64
C SER A 74 -61.93 11.55 -5.36
N PHE A 75 -62.19 10.54 -4.52
CA PHE A 75 -63.38 9.67 -4.45
C PHE A 75 -63.60 8.52 -5.47
N LEU A 76 -63.38 7.29 -4.95
CA LEU A 76 -64.30 6.13 -4.94
C LEU A 76 -65.29 5.90 -6.10
N GLY A 77 -65.14 4.78 -6.82
CA GLY A 77 -66.24 4.20 -7.60
C GLY A 77 -65.89 3.03 -8.54
N LYS A 78 -66.13 1.79 -8.07
CA LYS A 78 -66.58 0.57 -8.78
C LYS A 78 -66.06 0.18 -10.18
N MET A 79 -65.68 -1.10 -10.27
CA MET A 79 -65.60 -1.99 -11.45
C MET A 79 -66.54 -1.65 -12.62
N VAL A 80 -66.04 -1.76 -13.87
CA VAL A 80 -66.52 -2.60 -14.99
C VAL A 80 -65.60 -2.40 -16.22
N ASN A 81 -65.26 -3.51 -16.90
CA ASN A 81 -64.55 -3.60 -18.18
C ASN A 81 -65.19 -2.77 -19.30
N PHE A 82 -64.40 -2.20 -20.22
CA PHE A 82 -64.51 -2.46 -21.66
C PHE A 82 -63.33 -1.87 -22.45
N ASP A 83 -63.00 -2.59 -23.52
CA ASP A 83 -61.92 -2.47 -24.49
C ASP A 83 -61.76 -1.15 -25.27
N PHE A 84 -60.52 -0.93 -25.70
CA PHE A 84 -60.03 -0.21 -26.90
C PHE A 84 -60.35 1.29 -27.10
N ILE A 85 -59.31 2.13 -26.97
CA ILE A 85 -58.91 3.08 -28.03
C ILE A 85 -57.37 3.07 -28.17
N SER A 86 -56.92 2.68 -29.35
CA SER A 86 -55.55 2.67 -29.85
C SER A 86 -54.90 4.07 -29.81
N GLY A 87 -53.65 4.15 -29.35
CA GLY A 87 -52.88 5.39 -29.56
C GLY A 87 -51.55 5.60 -28.82
N SER A 88 -51.03 4.67 -28.02
CA SER A 88 -49.65 4.81 -27.53
C SER A 88 -48.72 3.96 -28.40
N LYS A 89 -47.86 4.59 -29.21
CA LYS A 89 -46.69 3.89 -29.78
C LYS A 89 -45.94 3.24 -28.61
N SER A 90 -45.99 1.92 -28.53
CA SER A 90 -45.15 1.13 -27.64
C SER A 90 -43.70 1.34 -28.05
N ARG A 91 -43.01 2.31 -27.42
CA ARG A 91 -41.56 2.49 -27.62
C ARG A 91 -40.86 1.21 -27.18
N LYS A 92 -40.11 0.58 -28.08
CA LYS A 92 -39.29 -0.59 -27.71
C LYS A 92 -38.08 -0.10 -26.90
N PRO A 93 -37.72 -0.76 -25.79
CA PRO A 93 -36.57 -0.37 -25.00
C PRO A 93 -35.27 -0.50 -25.81
N VAL A 94 -34.29 0.35 -25.51
CA VAL A 94 -32.93 0.26 -26.05
C VAL A 94 -32.24 -0.96 -25.44
N SER A 95 -31.47 -1.69 -26.23
CA SER A 95 -30.69 -2.83 -25.76
C SER A 95 -29.30 -2.37 -25.32
N LEU A 96 -28.93 -2.60 -24.05
CA LEU A 96 -27.59 -2.33 -23.53
C LEU A 96 -26.86 -3.66 -23.34
N SER A 97 -25.76 -3.84 -24.07
CA SER A 97 -24.97 -5.06 -24.12
C SER A 97 -23.62 -4.87 -23.44
N PHE A 98 -23.30 -5.71 -22.46
CA PHE A 98 -22.02 -5.74 -21.76
C PHE A 98 -21.13 -6.81 -22.34
N ARG A 99 -19.87 -6.46 -22.65
CA ARG A 99 -18.84 -7.39 -23.11
C ARG A 99 -17.54 -7.15 -22.35
N ILE A 100 -17.03 -8.17 -21.68
CA ILE A 100 -15.76 -8.11 -20.95
C ILE A 100 -14.95 -9.41 -21.14
N PRO A 101 -13.67 -9.33 -21.57
CA PRO A 101 -12.78 -10.49 -21.56
C PRO A 101 -12.28 -10.74 -20.13
N TYR A 102 -12.44 -11.97 -19.63
CA TYR A 102 -12.01 -12.35 -18.28
C TYR A 102 -12.00 -13.88 -18.11
N TYR A 103 -10.93 -14.40 -17.49
CA TYR A 103 -10.79 -15.83 -17.18
C TYR A 103 -11.31 -16.14 -15.79
N THR A 104 -12.27 -17.06 -15.70
CA THR A 104 -12.83 -17.57 -14.44
C THR A 104 -12.29 -18.97 -14.13
N HIS A 105 -12.38 -19.38 -12.86
CA HIS A 105 -12.15 -20.78 -12.48
C HIS A 105 -13.49 -21.54 -12.46
N TRP A 106 -13.43 -22.87 -12.42
CA TRP A 106 -14.62 -23.71 -12.21
C TRP A 106 -15.39 -23.26 -10.96
N GLY A 107 -16.72 -23.19 -11.06
CA GLY A 107 -17.61 -22.68 -10.00
C GLY A 107 -17.63 -21.15 -9.87
N GLN A 108 -16.98 -20.42 -10.79
CA GLN A 108 -17.02 -18.94 -10.81
C GLN A 108 -17.77 -18.43 -12.05
N SER A 109 -18.60 -17.42 -11.83
CA SER A 109 -19.33 -16.69 -12.88
C SER A 109 -19.10 -15.18 -12.76
N LEU A 110 -19.33 -14.45 -13.84
CA LEU A 110 -19.26 -12.99 -13.87
C LEU A 110 -20.64 -12.34 -13.84
N LEU A 111 -20.72 -11.22 -13.12
CA LEU A 111 -21.96 -10.50 -12.90
C LEU A 111 -21.71 -8.98 -12.93
N VAL A 112 -22.64 -8.24 -13.53
CA VAL A 112 -22.66 -6.76 -13.53
C VAL A 112 -23.71 -6.26 -12.54
N CYS A 113 -23.29 -5.41 -11.62
CA CYS A 113 -24.17 -4.77 -10.64
C CYS A 113 -24.02 -3.26 -10.71
N GLY A 114 -25.13 -2.51 -10.58
CA GLY A 114 -25.12 -1.06 -10.71
C GLY A 114 -26.16 -0.35 -9.86
N SER A 115 -26.17 0.98 -9.94
CA SER A 115 -27.04 1.87 -9.16
C SER A 115 -28.52 1.71 -9.49
N GLU A 116 -28.83 1.40 -10.75
CA GLU A 116 -30.20 1.30 -11.22
C GLU A 116 -30.84 -0.06 -10.89
N PRO A 117 -32.17 -0.11 -10.70
CA PRO A 117 -32.90 -1.35 -10.41
C PRO A 117 -32.67 -2.46 -11.46
N ALA A 118 -32.50 -2.08 -12.73
CA ALA A 118 -32.20 -2.99 -13.84
C ALA A 118 -30.87 -3.75 -13.65
N LEU A 119 -29.94 -3.21 -12.86
CA LEU A 119 -28.66 -3.82 -12.50
C LEU A 119 -28.58 -4.12 -10.99
N GLY A 120 -29.72 -4.22 -10.31
CA GLY A 120 -29.81 -4.71 -8.93
C GLY A 120 -29.64 -3.66 -7.82
N SER A 121 -29.47 -2.37 -8.12
CA SER A 121 -29.30 -1.30 -7.12
C SER A 121 -28.24 -1.61 -6.05
N TRP A 122 -27.04 -1.99 -6.51
CA TRP A 122 -25.90 -2.43 -5.69
C TRP A 122 -26.11 -3.70 -4.86
N ASN A 123 -27.23 -4.40 -5.05
CA ASN A 123 -27.41 -5.75 -4.54
C ASN A 123 -26.88 -6.76 -5.57
N VAL A 124 -25.66 -7.26 -5.36
CA VAL A 124 -24.98 -8.20 -6.28
C VAL A 124 -25.83 -9.44 -6.58
N LYS A 125 -26.61 -9.97 -5.63
CA LYS A 125 -27.46 -11.14 -5.89
C LYS A 125 -28.54 -10.87 -6.93
N LYS A 126 -28.92 -9.60 -7.12
CA LYS A 126 -29.88 -9.11 -8.12
C LYS A 126 -29.22 -8.54 -9.38
N GLY A 127 -27.89 -8.55 -9.48
CA GLY A 127 -27.20 -8.07 -10.67
C GLY A 127 -27.37 -8.99 -11.88
N LEU A 128 -26.98 -8.48 -13.04
CA LEU A 128 -27.05 -9.17 -14.34
C LEU A 128 -25.94 -10.21 -14.43
N LEU A 129 -26.31 -11.50 -14.43
CA LEU A 129 -25.37 -12.59 -14.67
C LEU A 129 -24.96 -12.60 -16.16
N LEU A 130 -23.66 -12.69 -16.42
CA LEU A 130 -23.10 -12.77 -17.76
C LEU A 130 -22.94 -14.24 -18.19
N SER A 131 -22.94 -14.48 -19.50
CA SER A 131 -22.69 -15.79 -20.11
C SER A 131 -21.31 -15.82 -20.78
N PRO A 132 -20.51 -16.88 -20.59
CA PRO A 132 -19.20 -17.02 -21.21
C PRO A 132 -19.30 -17.45 -22.67
N HIS A 133 -18.47 -16.87 -23.52
CA HIS A 133 -18.32 -17.23 -24.93
C HIS A 133 -16.83 -17.23 -25.31
N HIS A 134 -16.36 -18.28 -25.97
CA HIS A 134 -15.01 -18.31 -26.54
C HIS A 134 -14.96 -17.50 -27.84
N GLN A 135 -13.97 -16.63 -27.96
CA GLN A 135 -13.61 -15.94 -29.21
C GLN A 135 -12.12 -16.15 -29.48
N GLY A 136 -11.81 -17.16 -30.30
CA GLY A 136 -10.43 -17.66 -30.40
C GLY A 136 -9.98 -18.21 -29.04
N ASP A 137 -8.82 -17.76 -28.57
CA ASP A 137 -8.26 -18.16 -27.27
C ASP A 137 -8.82 -17.34 -26.09
N GLU A 138 -9.56 -16.25 -26.35
CA GLU A 138 -10.11 -15.40 -25.27
C GLU A 138 -11.47 -15.90 -24.75
N LEU A 139 -11.63 -15.88 -23.42
CA LEU A 139 -12.92 -16.06 -22.76
C LEU A 139 -13.62 -14.71 -22.56
N VAL A 140 -14.75 -14.51 -23.25
CA VAL A 140 -15.49 -13.25 -23.25
C VAL A 140 -16.86 -13.44 -22.63
N TRP A 141 -17.16 -12.66 -21.60
CA TRP A 141 -18.45 -12.66 -20.91
C TRP A 141 -19.39 -11.63 -21.50
N ARG A 142 -20.64 -12.04 -21.75
CA ARG A 142 -21.67 -11.21 -22.39
C ARG A 142 -22.98 -11.21 -21.60
N GLY A 143 -23.67 -10.08 -21.59
CA GLY A 143 -25.00 -9.97 -21.01
C GLY A 143 -25.72 -8.75 -21.55
N THR A 144 -27.04 -8.82 -21.65
CA THR A 144 -27.83 -7.78 -22.30
C THR A 144 -29.06 -7.46 -21.48
N ILE A 145 -29.38 -6.17 -21.35
CA ILE A 145 -30.58 -5.68 -20.66
C ILE A 145 -31.32 -4.66 -21.51
N ALA A 146 -32.63 -4.62 -21.36
CA ALA A 146 -33.49 -3.61 -21.92
C ALA A 146 -33.56 -2.39 -20.98
N VAL A 147 -33.27 -1.19 -21.49
CA VAL A 147 -33.24 0.05 -20.72
C VAL A 147 -34.04 1.17 -21.41
N PRO A 148 -34.57 2.15 -20.64
CA PRO A 148 -35.27 3.28 -21.22
C PRO A 148 -34.32 4.23 -21.97
N ASP A 149 -34.89 5.08 -22.83
CA ASP A 149 -34.15 6.19 -23.45
C ASP A 149 -33.61 7.14 -22.36
N GLY A 150 -32.40 7.68 -22.58
CA GLY A 150 -31.70 8.52 -21.62
C GLY A 150 -31.19 7.81 -20.36
N PHE A 151 -31.16 6.47 -20.34
CA PHE A 151 -30.66 5.69 -19.19
C PHE A 151 -29.23 6.09 -18.80
N GLY A 152 -29.05 6.35 -17.52
CA GLY A 152 -27.77 6.63 -16.89
C GLY A 152 -27.56 5.69 -15.72
N CYS A 153 -26.36 5.13 -15.56
CA CYS A 153 -26.09 4.19 -14.48
C CYS A 153 -24.61 4.21 -14.06
N GLU A 154 -24.37 4.04 -12.77
CA GLU A 154 -23.08 3.59 -12.26
C GLU A 154 -23.07 2.07 -12.18
N TYR A 155 -22.02 1.39 -12.64
CA TYR A 155 -21.94 -0.07 -12.62
C TYR A 155 -20.53 -0.59 -12.35
N SER A 156 -20.45 -1.87 -12.00
CA SER A 156 -19.21 -2.58 -11.70
C SER A 156 -19.33 -4.07 -11.95
N TYR A 157 -18.20 -4.72 -12.24
CA TYR A 157 -18.11 -6.17 -12.46
C TYR A 157 -17.71 -6.92 -11.19
N TYR A 158 -18.29 -8.10 -11.00
CA TYR A 158 -18.10 -8.98 -9.86
C TYR A 158 -17.87 -10.42 -10.33
N VAL A 159 -16.93 -11.12 -9.70
CA VAL A 159 -16.79 -12.57 -9.79
C VAL A 159 -17.53 -13.17 -8.60
N VAL A 160 -18.44 -14.09 -8.89
CA VAL A 160 -19.31 -14.72 -7.90
C VAL A 160 -19.25 -16.24 -7.99
N ASP A 161 -19.58 -16.90 -6.89
CA ASP A 161 -19.87 -18.35 -6.90
C ASP A 161 -21.28 -18.65 -7.43
N ASP A 162 -21.64 -19.92 -7.45
CA ASP A 162 -22.95 -20.41 -7.93
C ASP A 162 -24.13 -19.85 -7.10
N ASP A 163 -23.90 -19.48 -5.83
CA ASP A 163 -24.88 -18.88 -4.91
C ASP A 163 -24.90 -17.33 -4.97
N LYS A 164 -24.17 -16.77 -5.95
CA LYS A 164 -23.93 -15.33 -6.14
C LYS A 164 -23.28 -14.64 -4.94
N ASN A 165 -22.51 -15.34 -4.14
CA ASN A 165 -21.65 -14.73 -3.13
C ASN A 165 -20.44 -14.12 -3.84
N VAL A 166 -20.05 -12.91 -3.40
CA VAL A 166 -18.94 -12.19 -4.02
C VAL A 166 -17.63 -12.86 -3.66
N LEU A 167 -16.92 -13.35 -4.68
CA LEU A 167 -15.56 -13.85 -4.55
C LEU A 167 -14.54 -12.73 -4.79
N ARG A 168 -14.78 -11.92 -5.84
CA ARG A 168 -13.93 -10.78 -6.24
C ARG A 168 -14.77 -9.67 -6.87
N TRP A 169 -14.27 -8.45 -6.86
CA TRP A 169 -14.88 -7.29 -7.54
C TRP A 169 -13.80 -6.50 -8.28
N GLU A 170 -14.17 -5.79 -9.35
CA GLU A 170 -13.21 -4.95 -10.05
C GLU A 170 -12.71 -3.81 -9.15
N ALA A 171 -11.44 -3.45 -9.31
CA ALA A 171 -10.85 -2.34 -8.57
C ALA A 171 -11.26 -0.99 -9.19
N GLY A 172 -10.96 0.11 -8.48
CA GLY A 172 -11.12 1.46 -8.99
C GLY A 172 -12.50 2.08 -8.79
N MET A 173 -12.75 3.17 -9.52
CA MET A 173 -14.02 3.90 -9.44
C MET A 173 -15.12 3.17 -10.20
N LYS A 174 -16.36 3.29 -9.69
CA LYS A 174 -17.54 2.79 -10.40
C LYS A 174 -17.61 3.39 -11.81
N ARG A 175 -17.88 2.54 -12.79
CA ARG A 175 -18.04 2.95 -14.20
C ARG A 175 -19.32 3.74 -14.33
N LYS A 176 -19.31 4.78 -15.16
CA LYS A 176 -20.49 5.59 -15.47
C LYS A 176 -20.84 5.41 -16.93
N ILE A 177 -22.12 5.16 -17.19
CA ILE A 177 -22.69 5.20 -18.54
C ILE A 177 -23.84 6.21 -18.57
N MET A 178 -23.89 6.98 -19.65
CA MET A 178 -25.05 7.77 -20.05
C MET A 178 -25.34 7.42 -21.50
N LEU A 179 -26.57 6.98 -21.80
CA LEU A 179 -26.93 6.66 -23.17
C LEU A 179 -26.86 7.91 -24.08
N PRO A 180 -26.34 7.78 -25.32
CA PRO A 180 -26.36 8.86 -26.29
C PRO A 180 -27.79 9.32 -26.64
N ASN A 181 -27.97 10.63 -26.84
CA ASN A 181 -29.24 11.18 -27.30
C ASN A 181 -29.52 10.77 -28.76
N GLY A 182 -30.78 10.46 -29.10
CA GLY A 182 -31.21 10.19 -30.47
C GLY A 182 -31.24 8.72 -30.88
N LEU A 183 -31.15 7.79 -29.92
CA LEU A 183 -31.33 6.36 -30.15
C LEU A 183 -32.77 6.03 -30.58
N GLN A 184 -32.91 5.15 -31.57
CA GLN A 184 -34.21 4.66 -32.04
C GLN A 184 -34.65 3.39 -31.31
N ASP A 185 -35.96 3.14 -31.31
CA ASP A 185 -36.59 1.98 -30.69
C ASP A 185 -35.97 0.66 -31.21
N GLY A 186 -35.33 -0.12 -30.33
CA GLY A 186 -34.71 -1.41 -30.65
C GLY A 186 -33.24 -1.35 -31.11
N GLU A 187 -32.59 -0.19 -31.09
CA GLU A 187 -31.15 -0.08 -31.30
C GLU A 187 -30.35 -0.65 -30.12
N GLU A 188 -29.15 -1.17 -30.41
CA GLU A 188 -28.23 -1.74 -29.43
C GLU A 188 -27.01 -0.82 -29.19
N VAL A 189 -26.67 -0.65 -27.91
CA VAL A 189 -25.44 -0.01 -27.43
C VAL A 189 -24.56 -1.07 -26.79
N ALA A 190 -23.38 -1.32 -27.37
CA ALA A 190 -22.43 -2.31 -26.89
C ALA A 190 -21.30 -1.64 -26.08
N LEU A 191 -21.17 -2.04 -24.81
CA LEU A 191 -20.07 -1.68 -23.92
C LEU A 191 -18.98 -2.75 -24.03
N ARG A 192 -17.77 -2.34 -24.42
CA ARG A 192 -16.57 -3.18 -24.45
C ARG A 192 -15.62 -2.71 -23.37
N ASP A 193 -15.62 -3.42 -22.25
CA ASP A 193 -14.82 -3.08 -21.09
C ASP A 193 -13.63 -4.02 -20.93
N LEU A 194 -12.58 -3.53 -20.27
CA LEU A 194 -11.51 -4.33 -19.68
C LEU A 194 -11.65 -4.32 -18.16
N TRP A 195 -11.32 -5.45 -17.51
CA TRP A 195 -11.32 -5.55 -16.05
C TRP A 195 -10.33 -4.55 -15.43
N GLN A 196 -10.81 -3.73 -14.49
CA GLN A 196 -9.95 -2.79 -13.75
C GLN A 196 -9.22 -3.51 -12.62
N ILE A 197 -7.90 -3.35 -12.59
CA ILE A 197 -7.02 -3.93 -11.55
C ILE A 197 -6.51 -2.85 -10.60
N GLY A 198 -6.13 -3.23 -9.38
CA GLY A 198 -5.66 -2.29 -8.36
C GLY A 198 -4.50 -1.40 -8.84
N SER A 199 -3.62 -1.95 -9.69
CA SER A 199 -2.49 -1.21 -10.27
C SER A 199 -2.91 -0.08 -11.22
N ASP A 200 -4.12 -0.09 -11.77
CA ASP A 200 -4.63 1.00 -12.61
C ASP A 200 -4.83 2.28 -11.79
N SER A 201 -4.93 2.17 -10.45
CA SER A 201 -5.10 3.32 -9.57
C SER A 201 -3.81 4.03 -9.19
N LEU A 202 -2.65 3.38 -9.36
CA LEU A 202 -1.37 3.89 -8.82
C LEU A 202 -0.97 5.25 -9.38
N PRO A 203 -1.10 5.53 -10.69
CA PRO A 203 -0.72 6.84 -11.24
C PRO A 203 -1.55 7.99 -10.66
N PHE A 204 -2.66 7.69 -9.98
CA PHE A 204 -3.52 8.69 -9.33
C PHE A 204 -3.20 8.90 -7.86
N LYS A 205 -2.34 8.06 -7.27
CA LYS A 205 -1.84 8.26 -5.91
C LYS A 205 -0.93 9.48 -5.85
N THR A 206 -0.87 10.14 -4.69
CA THR A 206 -0.17 11.42 -4.51
C THR A 206 1.31 11.36 -4.89
N ALA A 207 1.97 10.20 -4.73
CA ALA A 207 3.34 9.98 -5.15
C ALA A 207 3.55 10.24 -6.65
N PHE A 208 2.58 9.87 -7.49
CA PHE A 208 2.65 10.13 -8.92
C PHE A 208 1.98 11.46 -9.26
N LYS A 209 0.70 11.60 -8.89
CA LYS A 209 -0.14 12.76 -9.22
C LYS A 209 0.46 14.10 -8.78
N ASN A 210 0.88 14.22 -7.53
CA ASN A 210 1.29 15.49 -6.94
C ASN A 210 2.81 15.69 -6.95
N VAL A 211 3.60 14.67 -7.32
CA VAL A 211 5.06 14.70 -7.26
C VAL A 211 5.69 14.35 -8.61
N ILE A 212 5.74 13.06 -9.00
CA ILE A 212 6.44 12.64 -10.23
C ILE A 212 5.83 13.25 -11.50
N PHE A 213 4.51 13.22 -11.63
CA PHE A 213 3.77 13.77 -12.78
C PHE A 213 3.21 15.16 -12.49
N ARG A 214 3.64 15.84 -11.42
CA ARG A 214 3.08 17.12 -10.95
C ARG A 214 2.92 18.15 -12.08
N LYS A 215 3.99 18.39 -12.84
CA LYS A 215 3.99 19.38 -13.93
C LYS A 215 2.93 19.05 -14.98
N GLN A 216 2.71 17.77 -15.28
CA GLN A 216 1.70 17.33 -16.24
C GLN A 216 0.25 17.55 -15.74
N TRP A 217 0.06 17.77 -14.43
CA TRP A 217 -1.24 17.88 -13.76
C TRP A 217 -1.56 19.30 -13.24
N SER A 218 -0.58 20.21 -13.16
CA SER A 218 -0.74 21.56 -12.59
C SER A 218 -1.31 22.61 -13.56
N PHE A 219 -1.66 22.23 -14.78
CA PHE A 219 -2.08 23.20 -15.79
C PHE A 219 -3.59 23.42 -15.81
N ASP A 220 -3.97 24.69 -15.68
CA ASP A 220 -5.25 25.28 -16.10
C ASP A 220 -5.35 25.26 -17.62
N ILE A 221 -5.35 24.09 -18.22
CA ILE A 221 -5.59 23.99 -19.66
C ILE A 221 -7.10 24.07 -19.82
N GLU A 222 -7.57 25.21 -20.33
CA GLU A 222 -8.77 25.24 -21.19
C GLU A 222 -8.52 24.28 -22.36
N ARG A 223 -8.58 22.97 -22.10
CA ARG A 223 -8.69 21.97 -23.15
C ARG A 223 -10.13 22.13 -23.58
N PRO A 224 -10.40 22.69 -24.77
CA PRO A 224 -11.77 22.96 -25.17
C PRO A 224 -12.55 21.66 -25.00
N LEU A 225 -13.63 21.73 -24.22
CA LEU A 225 -14.72 20.77 -24.31
C LEU A 225 -15.19 20.87 -25.76
N GLY A 226 -14.54 20.12 -26.64
CA GLY A 226 -14.88 20.08 -28.04
C GLY A 226 -16.33 19.64 -28.10
N VAL A 227 -17.22 20.56 -28.45
CA VAL A 227 -18.59 20.22 -28.76
C VAL A 227 -18.51 19.17 -29.85
N ILE A 228 -18.93 17.95 -29.52
CA ILE A 228 -18.93 16.81 -30.44
C ILE A 228 -19.96 17.13 -31.52
N GLN A 229 -19.54 17.80 -32.58
CA GLN A 229 -20.32 17.97 -33.81
C GLN A 229 -19.73 17.07 -34.89
N ASN A 230 -20.06 15.79 -34.82
CA ASN A 230 -20.18 15.01 -36.04
C ASN A 230 -21.65 15.07 -36.42
N LYS A 231 -21.98 15.78 -37.51
CA LYS A 231 -23.29 15.66 -38.14
C LYS A 231 -23.52 14.17 -38.44
N LEU A 232 -24.64 13.66 -37.91
CA LEU A 232 -25.18 12.33 -38.18
C LEU A 232 -25.65 12.27 -39.63
N ASP A 233 -24.73 12.13 -40.57
CA ASP A 233 -25.06 11.80 -41.95
C ASP A 233 -24.64 10.34 -42.21
N GLU A 234 -25.59 9.59 -42.77
CA GLU A 234 -25.57 8.19 -43.25
C GLU A 234 -26.11 7.09 -42.31
N ASN A 235 -27.18 6.43 -42.79
CA ASN A 235 -27.91 5.36 -42.10
C ASN A 235 -27.09 4.05 -41.91
N ASP A 236 -25.91 3.91 -42.53
CA ASP A 236 -25.17 2.63 -42.61
C ASP A 236 -23.89 2.55 -41.75
N SER A 237 -23.62 3.53 -40.86
CA SER A 237 -22.41 3.58 -40.04
C SER A 237 -22.63 3.24 -38.56
N VAL A 238 -21.69 2.52 -37.94
CA VAL A 238 -21.64 2.26 -36.50
C VAL A 238 -20.81 3.33 -35.82
N ILE A 239 -21.31 3.93 -34.74
CA ILE A 239 -20.55 4.94 -34.01
C ILE A 239 -19.68 4.25 -32.97
N VAL A 240 -18.37 4.45 -33.07
CA VAL A 240 -17.39 3.95 -32.11
C VAL A 240 -16.87 5.11 -31.26
N GLN A 241 -16.94 4.94 -29.94
CA GLN A 241 -16.42 5.87 -28.96
C GLN A 241 -15.23 5.24 -28.25
N PHE A 242 -14.06 5.84 -28.41
CA PHE A 242 -12.82 5.39 -27.78
C PHE A 242 -12.62 6.13 -26.46
N LYS A 243 -12.31 5.39 -25.41
CA LYS A 243 -11.97 5.92 -24.09
C LYS A 243 -10.69 5.27 -23.57
N ILE A 244 -9.70 6.10 -23.27
CA ILE A 244 -8.37 5.68 -22.80
C ILE A 244 -7.90 6.56 -21.66
N CYS A 245 -7.09 6.00 -20.76
CA CYS A 245 -6.39 6.73 -19.71
C CYS A 245 -4.88 6.81 -20.01
N CYS A 246 -4.33 8.03 -19.98
CA CYS A 246 -2.92 8.31 -20.23
C CYS A 246 -2.39 9.21 -19.09
N PRO A 247 -1.95 8.64 -17.95
CA PRO A 247 -1.58 9.42 -16.78
C PRO A 247 -0.27 10.21 -16.94
N SER A 248 0.65 9.71 -17.79
CA SER A 248 1.91 10.37 -18.12
C SER A 248 1.83 11.00 -19.52
N ILE A 249 1.20 12.16 -19.62
CA ILE A 249 1.13 12.92 -20.87
C ILE A 249 1.97 14.19 -20.72
N GLU A 250 2.95 14.36 -21.60
CA GLU A 250 3.79 15.56 -21.63
C GLU A 250 2.98 16.78 -22.09
N GLU A 251 3.51 17.96 -21.76
CA GLU A 251 2.96 19.22 -22.25
C GLU A 251 2.93 19.23 -23.78
N ASP A 252 1.90 19.84 -24.38
CA ASP A 252 1.72 19.91 -25.84
C ASP A 252 1.66 18.57 -26.60
N THR A 253 1.46 17.47 -25.90
CA THR A 253 1.22 16.15 -26.49
C THR A 253 -0.27 15.88 -26.67
N SER A 254 -0.65 15.42 -27.86
CA SER A 254 -2.01 14.96 -28.15
C SER A 254 -2.03 13.45 -28.33
N ILE A 255 -3.12 12.81 -27.92
CA ILE A 255 -3.34 11.38 -28.15
C ILE A 255 -4.15 11.19 -29.42
N TYR A 256 -3.73 10.24 -30.26
CA TYR A 256 -4.41 9.84 -31.47
C TYR A 256 -4.73 8.34 -31.43
N VAL A 257 -5.81 7.96 -32.10
CA VAL A 257 -6.13 6.58 -32.46
C VAL A 257 -5.80 6.41 -33.94
N ILE A 258 -4.89 5.49 -34.24
CA ILE A 258 -4.52 5.12 -35.61
C ILE A 258 -4.86 3.65 -35.85
N GLY A 259 -5.22 3.27 -37.07
CA GLY A 259 -5.63 1.90 -37.34
C GLY A 259 -5.87 1.60 -38.81
N SER A 260 -6.38 0.41 -39.09
CA SER A 260 -6.60 -0.12 -40.45
C SER A 260 -7.72 0.60 -41.22
N SER A 261 -8.70 1.19 -40.53
CA SER A 261 -9.81 1.91 -41.17
C SER A 261 -9.36 3.24 -41.78
N VAL A 262 -10.04 3.68 -42.85
CA VAL A 262 -9.83 4.98 -43.50
C VAL A 262 -9.99 6.14 -42.51
N LYS A 263 -10.99 6.08 -41.62
CA LYS A 263 -11.21 7.13 -40.61
C LYS A 263 -10.27 7.03 -39.39
N LEU A 264 -9.43 6.00 -39.34
CA LEU A 264 -8.33 5.86 -38.37
C LEU A 264 -6.96 6.07 -39.06
N GLY A 265 -6.96 6.65 -40.27
CA GLY A 265 -5.75 7.12 -40.93
C GLY A 265 -4.87 6.05 -41.58
N ARG A 266 -5.30 4.79 -41.68
CA ARG A 266 -4.47 3.68 -42.25
C ARG A 266 -3.06 3.65 -41.67
N TRP A 267 -2.97 3.68 -40.35
CA TRP A 267 -1.72 3.72 -39.57
C TRP A 267 -0.87 5.00 -39.71
N LYS A 268 -1.43 6.08 -40.29
CA LYS A 268 -0.78 7.41 -40.34
C LYS A 268 -1.40 8.34 -39.30
N VAL A 269 -0.56 8.91 -38.43
CA VAL A 269 -1.00 9.82 -37.35
C VAL A 269 -1.65 11.12 -37.87
N GLN A 270 -1.19 11.62 -39.02
CA GLN A 270 -1.73 12.84 -39.66
C GLN A 270 -3.21 12.71 -40.02
N ASP A 271 -3.63 11.49 -40.36
CA ASP A 271 -5.00 11.13 -40.73
C ASP A 271 -5.71 10.38 -39.57
N GLY A 272 -5.07 10.28 -38.40
CA GLY A 272 -5.55 9.56 -37.23
C GLY A 272 -6.63 10.33 -36.47
N LEU A 273 -7.43 9.62 -35.69
CA LEU A 273 -8.47 10.23 -34.87
C LEU A 273 -7.86 10.86 -33.61
N LYS A 274 -7.82 12.19 -33.55
CA LYS A 274 -7.40 12.93 -32.36
C LYS A 274 -8.40 12.74 -31.21
N LEU A 275 -7.89 12.46 -30.01
CA LEU A 275 -8.69 12.39 -28.78
C LEU A 275 -8.82 13.74 -28.10
N ASN A 276 -10.04 14.04 -27.63
CA ASN A 276 -10.30 15.19 -26.79
C ASN A 276 -10.15 14.81 -25.32
N TYR A 277 -9.87 15.78 -24.47
CA TYR A 277 -9.84 15.56 -23.03
C TYR A 277 -11.27 15.55 -22.49
N ALA A 278 -11.62 14.49 -21.75
CA ALA A 278 -12.92 14.33 -21.09
C ALA A 278 -12.79 14.24 -19.56
N GLY A 279 -11.69 14.77 -19.00
CA GLY A 279 -11.42 14.77 -17.55
C GLY A 279 -11.88 16.06 -16.85
N VAL A 280 -11.95 16.00 -15.52
CA VAL A 280 -12.13 17.19 -14.66
C VAL A 280 -10.75 17.81 -14.40
N GLN A 281 -10.66 19.14 -14.31
CA GLN A 281 -9.43 19.84 -13.94
C GLN A 281 -8.78 19.20 -12.69
N GLY A 282 -7.48 18.89 -12.76
CA GLY A 282 -6.75 18.19 -11.69
C GLY A 282 -6.90 16.66 -11.66
N LEU A 283 -7.50 16.04 -12.69
CA LEU A 283 -7.55 14.59 -12.93
C LEU A 283 -6.72 14.20 -14.17
N PRO A 284 -6.23 12.94 -14.26
CA PRO A 284 -5.38 12.46 -15.36
C PRO A 284 -6.03 12.69 -16.74
N PHE A 285 -5.21 12.72 -17.80
CA PHE A 285 -5.74 12.69 -19.17
C PHE A 285 -6.57 11.43 -19.41
N ARG A 286 -7.89 11.62 -19.39
CA ARG A 286 -8.86 10.71 -19.95
C ARG A 286 -9.19 11.22 -21.34
N GLY A 287 -8.68 10.53 -22.34
CA GLY A 287 -8.94 10.82 -23.74
C GLY A 287 -10.26 10.18 -24.15
N GLU A 288 -11.11 10.96 -24.80
CA GLU A 288 -12.35 10.50 -25.39
C GLU A 288 -12.56 11.12 -26.77
N SER A 289 -12.99 10.31 -27.73
CA SER A 289 -13.44 10.80 -29.04
C SER A 289 -14.41 9.82 -29.66
N LYS A 290 -15.27 10.34 -30.54
CA LYS A 290 -16.29 9.56 -31.26
C LYS A 290 -16.04 9.64 -32.75
N VAL A 291 -16.11 8.49 -33.42
CA VAL A 291 -15.98 8.40 -34.87
C VAL A 291 -17.04 7.44 -35.41
N ALA A 292 -17.74 7.86 -36.47
CA ALA A 292 -18.68 7.01 -37.18
C ALA A 292 -17.91 6.13 -38.17
N LEU A 293 -17.82 4.83 -37.94
CA LEU A 293 -17.10 3.89 -38.80
C LEU A 293 -18.09 3.08 -39.64
N ARG A 294 -17.79 2.91 -40.93
CA ARG A 294 -18.39 1.84 -41.72
C ARG A 294 -17.58 0.57 -41.44
N LEU A 295 -18.21 -0.44 -40.85
CA LEU A 295 -17.54 -1.64 -40.37
C LEU A 295 -17.72 -2.79 -41.38
N GLU A 296 -16.63 -3.50 -41.66
CA GLU A 296 -16.58 -4.68 -42.57
C GLU A 296 -16.16 -5.95 -41.79
N GLY A 297 -16.83 -6.29 -40.69
CA GLY A 297 -16.47 -7.48 -39.89
C GLY A 297 -15.55 -7.17 -38.71
N TYR A 298 -14.40 -6.57 -38.97
CA TYR A 298 -13.37 -6.32 -37.96
C TYR A 298 -12.50 -5.11 -38.29
N PHE A 299 -11.89 -4.50 -37.28
CA PHE A 299 -10.83 -3.50 -37.47
C PHE A 299 -9.79 -3.56 -36.35
N THR A 300 -8.60 -3.07 -36.66
CA THR A 300 -7.44 -3.03 -35.76
C THR A 300 -6.95 -1.62 -35.57
N TYR A 301 -6.45 -1.30 -34.37
CA TYR A 301 -6.00 0.05 -34.02
C TYR A 301 -4.95 0.05 -32.90
N LYS A 302 -4.31 1.20 -32.74
CA LYS A 302 -3.41 1.53 -31.65
C LYS A 302 -3.56 2.98 -31.21
N TYR A 303 -3.17 3.25 -29.96
CA TYR A 303 -3.00 4.61 -29.44
C TYR A 303 -1.57 5.13 -29.70
N SER A 304 -1.46 6.41 -30.03
CA SER A 304 -0.15 7.09 -30.19
C SER A 304 -0.15 8.46 -29.54
N LYS A 305 1.00 8.87 -29.01
CA LYS A 305 1.31 10.23 -28.56
C LYS A 305 1.99 10.99 -29.69
N TYR A 306 1.57 12.23 -29.91
CA TYR A 306 2.19 13.14 -30.87
C TYR A 306 2.37 14.52 -30.25
N GLY A 307 3.62 14.90 -30.01
CA GLY A 307 4.02 16.20 -29.48
C GLY A 307 4.11 17.27 -30.57
N LYS A 308 3.90 18.55 -30.23
CA LYS A 308 4.10 19.67 -31.15
C LYS A 308 5.54 19.76 -31.69
N ALA A 309 6.52 19.26 -30.94
CA ALA A 309 7.92 19.18 -31.34
C ALA A 309 8.22 18.08 -32.39
N GLY A 310 7.22 17.28 -32.77
CA GLY A 310 7.38 16.16 -33.71
C GLY A 310 7.66 14.81 -33.05
N ASN A 311 7.76 14.77 -31.71
CA ASN A 311 7.95 13.53 -30.96
C ASN A 311 6.74 12.62 -31.12
N PHE A 312 6.96 11.41 -31.63
CA PHE A 312 5.93 10.40 -31.84
C PHE A 312 6.26 9.14 -31.04
N SER A 313 5.29 8.65 -30.27
CA SER A 313 5.40 7.32 -29.64
C SER A 313 4.11 6.54 -29.83
N LEU A 314 4.26 5.23 -30.03
CA LEU A 314 3.16 4.28 -30.25
C LEU A 314 3.04 3.38 -29.03
N GLU A 315 1.82 2.96 -28.69
CA GLU A 315 1.64 1.97 -27.63
C GLU A 315 2.33 0.64 -27.95
N ILE A 316 2.83 -0.03 -26.90
CA ILE A 316 3.57 -1.28 -26.98
C ILE A 316 2.64 -2.50 -27.12
N GLY A 317 3.19 -3.60 -27.61
CA GLY A 317 2.48 -4.88 -27.77
C GLY A 317 1.74 -5.01 -29.11
N GLU A 318 0.89 -6.03 -29.21
CA GLU A 318 0.08 -6.30 -30.40
C GLU A 318 -0.99 -5.22 -30.65
N ASN A 319 -1.49 -5.16 -31.89
CA ASN A 319 -2.59 -4.28 -32.24
C ASN A 319 -3.85 -4.63 -31.44
N ARG A 320 -4.64 -3.62 -31.06
CA ARG A 320 -5.97 -3.85 -30.47
C ARG A 320 -6.93 -4.21 -31.59
N GLU A 321 -7.83 -5.15 -31.32
CA GLU A 321 -8.75 -5.70 -32.32
C GLU A 321 -10.20 -5.61 -31.86
N VAL A 322 -11.08 -5.20 -32.78
CA VAL A 322 -12.52 -5.10 -32.55
C VAL A 322 -13.23 -5.89 -33.63
N PHE A 323 -13.75 -7.05 -33.25
CA PHE A 323 -14.67 -7.84 -34.07
C PHE A 323 -16.11 -7.42 -33.83
N VAL A 324 -16.89 -7.19 -34.89
CA VAL A 324 -18.34 -6.95 -34.82
C VAL A 324 -19.03 -8.11 -35.52
N ASP A 325 -19.91 -8.80 -34.80
CA ASP A 325 -20.68 -9.89 -35.36
C ASP A 325 -21.86 -9.33 -36.15
N PHE A 326 -21.88 -9.56 -37.46
CA PHE A 326 -22.96 -9.12 -38.36
C PHE A 326 -24.10 -10.14 -38.44
N SER A 327 -24.01 -11.28 -37.73
CA SER A 327 -25.07 -12.30 -37.68
C SER A 327 -26.14 -12.03 -36.62
N ALA A 328 -25.86 -11.19 -35.62
CA ALA A 328 -26.80 -10.68 -34.63
C ALA A 328 -27.19 -9.21 -34.92
N SER A 329 -28.14 -8.61 -34.17
CA SER A 329 -28.53 -7.21 -34.37
C SER A 329 -27.30 -6.29 -34.35
N GLN A 330 -27.20 -5.40 -35.35
CA GLN A 330 -26.05 -4.52 -35.47
C GLN A 330 -26.09 -3.45 -34.36
N PRO A 331 -25.07 -3.34 -33.49
CA PRO A 331 -25.01 -2.26 -32.52
C PRO A 331 -24.86 -0.93 -33.25
N ARG A 332 -25.70 0.05 -32.90
CA ARG A 332 -25.61 1.41 -33.44
C ARG A 332 -24.42 2.16 -32.82
N TYR A 333 -24.13 1.86 -31.55
CA TYR A 333 -23.05 2.46 -30.78
C TYR A 333 -22.17 1.39 -30.12
N ILE A 334 -20.85 1.57 -30.20
CA ILE A 334 -19.86 0.77 -29.48
C ILE A 334 -19.02 1.71 -28.61
N LEU A 335 -19.06 1.53 -27.29
CA LEU A 335 -18.20 2.25 -26.36
C LEU A 335 -17.05 1.33 -25.95
N ILE A 336 -15.82 1.75 -26.24
CA ILE A 336 -14.60 0.99 -25.95
C ILE A 336 -13.87 1.66 -24.79
N SER A 337 -13.77 0.96 -23.67
CA SER A 337 -13.01 1.36 -22.49
C SER A 337 -11.70 0.58 -22.43
N ASP A 338 -10.64 1.12 -23.04
CA ASP A 338 -9.36 0.44 -23.26
C ASP A 338 -8.39 0.46 -22.06
N GLY A 339 -8.84 0.97 -20.92
CA GLY A 339 -8.04 1.06 -19.70
C GLY A 339 -6.90 2.07 -19.83
N MET A 340 -5.69 1.66 -19.44
CA MET A 340 -4.46 2.45 -19.59
C MET A 340 -3.85 2.24 -20.99
N MET A 341 -3.22 3.29 -21.53
CA MET A 341 -2.36 3.14 -22.71
C MET A 341 -1.21 2.19 -22.38
N ARG A 342 -0.91 1.24 -23.28
CA ARG A 342 0.15 0.25 -23.07
C ARG A 342 1.51 0.94 -23.29
N GLU A 343 2.21 1.24 -22.21
CA GLU A 343 3.50 1.92 -22.23
C GLU A 343 4.48 1.24 -21.26
N MET A 344 5.77 1.56 -21.40
CA MET A 344 6.75 1.15 -20.40
C MET A 344 6.38 1.78 -19.06
N PRO A 345 6.19 0.98 -18.01
CA PRO A 345 5.75 1.51 -16.74
C PRO A 345 6.89 2.29 -16.07
N TRP A 346 6.54 3.36 -15.35
CA TRP A 346 7.54 4.23 -14.73
C TRP A 346 8.34 3.48 -13.66
N ARG A 347 9.67 3.66 -13.65
CA ARG A 347 10.57 3.07 -12.64
C ARG A 347 11.38 4.19 -11.99
N GLY A 348 11.47 4.16 -10.66
CA GLY A 348 12.16 5.17 -9.86
C GLY A 348 13.28 4.59 -9.01
N ALA A 349 14.16 5.45 -8.53
CA ALA A 349 15.20 5.11 -7.56
C ALA A 349 15.18 6.08 -6.37
N GLY A 350 15.54 5.59 -5.18
CA GLY A 350 15.54 6.38 -3.96
C GLY A 350 16.60 6.01 -2.94
N VAL A 351 16.66 6.81 -1.88
CA VAL A 351 17.50 6.58 -0.71
C VAL A 351 16.65 6.39 0.55
N ALA A 352 17.07 5.50 1.44
CA ALA A 352 16.46 5.28 2.75
C ALA A 352 17.44 5.68 3.86
N ILE A 353 16.95 6.41 4.86
CA ILE A 353 17.72 6.76 6.06
C ILE A 353 16.78 7.11 7.22
N PRO A 354 17.07 6.68 8.47
CA PRO A 354 16.35 7.18 9.63
C PRO A 354 16.62 8.67 9.83
N MET A 355 15.59 9.47 10.18
CA MET A 355 15.77 10.90 10.39
C MET A 355 16.83 11.21 11.46
N PHE A 356 16.90 10.42 12.53
CA PHE A 356 17.89 10.59 13.59
C PHE A 356 19.35 10.37 13.12
N SER A 357 19.56 9.63 12.02
CA SER A 357 20.88 9.31 11.51
C SER A 357 21.45 10.40 10.60
N VAL A 358 20.61 11.27 10.04
CA VAL A 358 21.05 12.37 9.19
C VAL A 358 21.97 13.29 9.99
N ARG A 359 23.03 13.76 9.34
CA ARG A 359 24.01 14.68 9.93
C ARG A 359 24.15 15.91 9.07
N SER A 360 24.08 17.09 9.67
CA SER A 360 24.31 18.35 8.97
C SER A 360 25.22 19.27 9.78
N GLU A 361 25.71 20.32 9.13
CA GLU A 361 26.47 21.36 9.83
C GLU A 361 25.58 22.18 10.76
N ALA A 362 24.25 22.13 10.63
CA ALA A 362 23.32 22.92 11.44
C ALA A 362 22.65 22.12 12.58
N ASP A 363 22.73 20.79 12.55
CA ASP A 363 22.06 19.93 13.51
C ASP A 363 22.54 20.14 14.95
N LEU A 364 21.75 19.65 15.90
CA LEU A 364 22.08 19.66 17.32
C LEU A 364 22.19 18.22 17.86
N GLY A 365 23.16 17.45 17.34
CA GLY A 365 23.50 16.10 17.81
C GLY A 365 22.64 14.96 17.23
N VAL A 366 21.64 15.31 16.43
CA VAL A 366 20.71 14.39 15.78
C VAL A 366 20.13 15.05 14.54
N GLY A 367 19.84 14.29 13.48
CA GLY A 367 19.18 14.84 12.30
C GLY A 367 17.79 15.39 12.61
N GLU A 368 17.43 16.52 11.99
CA GLU A 368 16.21 17.28 12.26
C GLU A 368 15.35 17.45 11.00
N PHE A 369 14.07 17.79 11.14
CA PHE A 369 13.18 17.87 9.97
C PHE A 369 13.65 18.86 8.90
N LEU A 370 14.35 19.93 9.27
CA LEU A 370 14.88 20.90 8.30
C LEU A 370 16.14 20.41 7.57
N ASP A 371 16.84 19.37 8.06
CA ASP A 371 17.94 18.71 7.33
C ASP A 371 17.45 17.90 6.15
N LEU A 372 16.17 17.51 6.16
CA LEU A 372 15.55 16.77 5.08
C LEU A 372 15.66 17.49 3.73
N LYS A 373 15.72 18.84 3.73
CA LYS A 373 15.94 19.63 2.51
C LYS A 373 17.31 19.36 1.88
N LEU A 374 18.36 19.22 2.71
CA LEU A 374 19.71 18.89 2.23
C LEU A 374 19.76 17.47 1.68
N LEU A 375 19.07 16.53 2.34
CA LEU A 375 18.92 15.17 1.84
C LEU A 375 18.17 15.11 0.50
N VAL A 376 17.11 15.91 0.35
CA VAL A 376 16.36 16.05 -0.91
C VAL A 376 17.25 16.62 -2.01
N ASP A 377 18.01 17.68 -1.74
CA ASP A 377 18.91 18.26 -2.72
C ASP A 377 20.00 17.27 -3.15
N TRP A 378 20.57 16.53 -2.20
CA TRP A 378 21.54 15.48 -2.52
C TRP A 378 20.93 14.34 -3.34
N ALA A 379 19.71 13.93 -2.99
CA ALA A 379 18.98 12.90 -3.72
C ALA A 379 18.76 13.32 -5.19
N VAL A 380 18.26 14.54 -5.42
CA VAL A 380 18.03 15.09 -6.77
C VAL A 380 19.34 15.18 -7.56
N ASP A 381 20.41 15.72 -6.96
CA ASP A 381 21.70 15.85 -7.63
C ASP A 381 22.26 14.49 -8.07
N SER A 382 22.06 13.47 -7.23
CA SER A 382 22.44 12.07 -7.47
C SER A 382 21.50 11.34 -8.43
N GLY A 383 20.38 11.94 -8.83
CA GLY A 383 19.41 11.37 -9.78
C GLY A 383 18.25 10.60 -9.15
N PHE A 384 18.11 10.59 -7.83
CA PHE A 384 17.00 9.97 -7.11
C PHE A 384 15.75 10.86 -7.11
N HIS A 385 14.58 10.21 -7.02
CA HIS A 385 13.26 10.87 -6.92
C HIS A 385 12.49 10.44 -5.68
N LEU A 386 13.12 9.70 -4.76
CA LEU A 386 12.47 9.21 -3.55
C LEU A 386 13.41 9.29 -2.35
N VAL A 387 12.84 9.67 -1.21
CA VAL A 387 13.48 9.60 0.11
C VAL A 387 12.55 8.82 1.04
N GLN A 388 13.04 7.74 1.63
CA GLN A 388 12.34 6.96 2.63
C GLN A 388 12.89 7.23 4.03
N LEU A 389 11.98 7.50 4.97
CA LEU A 389 12.28 7.66 6.40
C LEU A 389 11.71 6.49 7.20
N LEU A 390 12.34 6.19 8.33
CA LEU A 390 11.75 5.37 9.40
C LEU A 390 10.61 6.13 10.11
N PRO A 391 9.85 5.49 11.03
CA PRO A 391 8.82 6.18 11.78
C PRO A 391 9.39 7.41 12.51
N ILE A 392 8.65 8.52 12.45
CA ILE A 392 9.04 9.82 13.03
C ILE A 392 8.19 10.21 14.25
N ASN A 393 7.39 9.25 14.71
CA ASN A 393 6.47 9.44 15.82
C ASN A 393 7.20 9.55 17.15
N ASP A 394 6.58 10.23 18.11
CA ASP A 394 7.15 10.33 19.46
C ASP A 394 7.18 8.96 20.13
N THR A 395 8.35 8.55 20.60
CA THR A 395 8.59 7.28 21.30
C THR A 395 8.96 7.47 22.77
N SER A 396 8.92 8.71 23.28
CA SER A 396 9.44 9.12 24.60
C SER A 396 8.60 8.63 25.79
N VAL A 397 8.35 7.32 25.90
CA VAL A 397 7.53 6.69 26.94
C VAL A 397 8.20 6.78 28.32
N ASN A 398 9.50 6.55 28.38
CA ASN A 398 10.30 6.49 29.61
C ASN A 398 11.33 7.63 29.72
N LEU A 399 11.53 8.41 28.65
CA LEU A 399 12.55 9.46 28.52
C LEU A 399 13.97 8.92 28.67
N MET A 400 14.22 7.71 28.17
CA MET A 400 15.47 6.96 28.32
C MET A 400 15.94 6.42 26.98
N TRP A 401 17.20 6.01 26.87
CA TRP A 401 17.77 5.52 25.61
C TRP A 401 17.03 4.35 24.98
N TRP A 402 16.36 3.51 25.77
CA TRP A 402 15.61 2.36 25.24
C TRP A 402 14.31 2.76 24.51
N ASP A 403 13.89 4.03 24.61
CA ASP A 403 12.84 4.61 23.78
C ASP A 403 13.31 4.93 22.35
N SER A 404 14.58 4.66 22.03
CA SER A 404 15.15 4.89 20.69
C SER A 404 14.51 4.02 19.60
N TYR A 405 13.77 2.96 19.96
CA TYR A 405 13.09 2.08 19.02
C TYR A 405 11.91 2.78 18.30
N PRO A 406 12.00 3.10 17.00
CA PRO A 406 11.03 3.95 16.31
C PRO A 406 9.61 3.37 16.20
N TYR A 407 9.48 2.05 16.37
CA TYR A 407 8.20 1.34 16.22
C TYR A 407 7.41 1.24 17.53
N SER A 408 7.99 1.65 18.66
CA SER A 408 7.31 1.73 19.97
C SER A 408 6.86 3.15 20.27
N SER A 409 5.88 3.65 19.51
CA SER A 409 5.43 5.03 19.64
C SER A 409 4.61 5.26 20.92
N LEU A 410 4.96 6.30 21.68
CA LEU A 410 4.12 6.90 22.71
C LEU A 410 2.82 7.44 22.11
N SER A 411 2.87 7.98 20.89
CA SER A 411 1.68 8.30 20.11
C SER A 411 1.92 8.14 18.62
N VAL A 412 0.99 7.48 17.92
CA VAL A 412 1.03 7.34 16.47
C VAL A 412 0.65 8.63 15.71
N PHE A 413 0.24 9.68 16.44
CA PHE A 413 -0.17 10.97 15.88
C PHE A 413 0.86 12.08 16.12
N ALA A 414 1.54 12.05 17.28
CA ALA A 414 2.53 13.05 17.66
C ALA A 414 3.85 12.84 16.94
N LEU A 415 4.50 13.95 16.58
CA LEU A 415 5.86 13.96 16.02
C LEU A 415 6.87 13.95 17.17
N HIS A 416 8.00 13.27 16.98
CA HIS A 416 9.03 13.19 18.02
C HIS A 416 9.74 14.55 18.23
N PRO A 417 9.79 15.09 19.46
CA PRO A 417 10.50 16.34 19.74
C PRO A 417 12.00 16.33 19.46
N LEU A 418 12.60 15.15 19.31
CA LEU A 418 14.00 14.98 18.94
C LEU A 418 14.32 15.64 17.59
N TYR A 419 13.37 15.67 16.67
CA TYR A 419 13.55 16.20 15.30
C TYR A 419 13.35 17.73 15.19
N LEU A 420 13.12 18.42 16.31
CA LEU A 420 12.94 19.87 16.36
C LEU A 420 14.26 20.61 16.11
N ARG A 421 14.25 21.56 15.16
CA ARG A 421 15.30 22.56 15.01
C ARG A 421 15.02 23.77 15.90
N VAL A 422 15.78 23.91 16.99
CA VAL A 422 15.58 24.99 17.96
C VAL A 422 15.95 26.37 17.40
N GLN A 423 16.90 26.41 16.46
CA GLN A 423 17.36 27.61 15.75
C GLN A 423 16.25 28.24 14.88
N ALA A 424 15.23 27.46 14.52
CA ALA A 424 14.13 27.88 13.65
C ALA A 424 12.83 28.15 14.42
N LEU A 425 12.87 28.19 15.76
CA LEU A 425 11.67 28.42 16.58
C LEU A 425 11.19 29.88 16.54
N SER A 426 12.11 30.83 16.43
CA SER A 426 11.81 32.26 16.40
C SER A 426 12.95 33.03 15.73
N GLU A 427 12.61 34.15 15.08
CA GLU A 427 13.60 35.11 14.59
C GLU A 427 14.20 35.96 15.73
N ASN A 428 13.49 36.10 16.85
CA ASN A 428 13.83 36.95 17.98
C ASN A 428 14.55 36.21 19.12
N ILE A 429 15.17 35.06 18.84
CA ILE A 429 15.91 34.31 19.87
C ILE A 429 17.04 35.20 20.43
N PRO A 430 17.11 35.42 21.76
CA PRO A 430 18.16 36.22 22.38
C PRO A 430 19.57 35.71 22.05
N GLU A 431 20.51 36.64 21.87
CA GLU A 431 21.89 36.30 21.50
C GLU A 431 22.58 35.41 22.55
N GLU A 432 22.23 35.58 23.83
CA GLU A 432 22.69 34.72 24.91
C GLU A 432 22.30 33.25 24.69
N ILE A 433 21.06 32.97 24.28
CA ILE A 433 20.61 31.60 23.97
C ILE A 433 21.31 31.07 22.72
N LYS A 434 21.47 31.90 21.68
CA LYS A 434 22.16 31.51 20.44
C LYS A 434 23.61 31.11 20.69
N VAL A 435 24.37 31.96 21.37
CA VAL A 435 25.82 31.79 21.54
C VAL A 435 26.17 30.87 22.71
N GLN A 436 25.49 30.99 23.85
CA GLN A 436 25.91 30.25 25.05
C GLN A 436 25.28 28.86 25.16
N GLU A 437 24.07 28.67 24.61
CA GLU A 437 23.34 27.40 24.74
C GLU A 437 23.38 26.61 23.44
N ILE A 438 22.89 27.17 22.33
CA ILE A 438 22.80 26.44 21.06
C ILE A 438 24.20 26.07 20.54
N GLN A 439 25.12 27.04 20.43
CA GLN A 439 26.46 26.77 19.91
C GLN A 439 27.26 25.81 20.82
N ARG A 440 27.16 25.97 22.15
CA ARG A 440 27.80 25.04 23.10
C ARG A 440 27.21 23.64 22.99
N ALA A 441 25.88 23.51 22.92
CA ALA A 441 25.22 22.23 22.78
C ALA A 441 25.60 21.55 21.46
N LYS A 442 25.75 22.30 20.37
CA LYS A 442 26.21 21.78 19.09
C LYS A 442 27.60 21.13 19.20
N GLU A 443 28.54 21.79 19.87
CA GLU A 443 29.88 21.25 20.08
C GLU A 443 29.88 20.02 21.00
N GLN A 444 29.06 20.02 22.04
CA GLN A 444 28.99 18.93 23.03
C GLN A 444 28.28 17.69 22.49
N LEU A 445 27.25 17.87 21.67
CA LEU A 445 26.40 16.79 21.17
C LEU A 445 26.86 16.26 19.80
N ASP A 446 27.93 16.81 19.20
CA ASP A 446 28.48 16.33 17.93
C ASP A 446 29.26 15.01 18.07
N GLY A 447 28.53 13.95 18.46
CA GLY A 447 29.06 12.61 18.68
C GLY A 447 29.01 11.70 17.45
N LYS A 448 29.69 10.55 17.56
CA LYS A 448 29.63 9.46 16.56
C LYS A 448 28.26 8.77 16.50
N ALA A 449 27.52 8.81 17.60
CA ALA A 449 26.21 8.21 17.78
C ALA A 449 25.28 9.22 18.47
N VAL A 450 23.97 9.04 18.30
CA VAL A 450 22.96 9.90 18.92
C VAL A 450 22.92 9.68 20.44
N ASP A 451 23.04 10.78 21.19
CA ASP A 451 22.76 10.81 22.63
C ASP A 451 21.33 11.32 22.85
N TYR A 452 20.38 10.40 22.98
CA TYR A 452 18.95 10.73 23.04
C TYR A 452 18.59 11.59 24.26
N GLU A 453 19.08 11.22 25.43
CA GLU A 453 18.74 11.86 26.70
C GLU A 453 19.27 13.29 26.75
N ALA A 454 20.56 13.48 26.44
CA ALA A 454 21.18 14.80 26.47
C ALA A 454 20.60 15.71 25.38
N THR A 455 20.39 15.17 24.18
CA THR A 455 19.82 15.94 23.06
C THR A 455 18.39 16.38 23.35
N LEU A 456 17.53 15.47 23.78
CA LEU A 456 16.12 15.78 24.06
C LEU A 456 15.99 16.79 25.20
N ALA A 457 16.71 16.59 26.31
CA ALA A 457 16.71 17.51 27.45
C ALA A 457 17.18 18.91 27.04
N THR A 458 18.25 19.00 26.25
CA THR A 458 18.80 20.27 25.77
C THR A 458 17.81 21.00 24.85
N LYS A 459 17.25 20.30 23.87
CA LYS A 459 16.28 20.89 22.93
C LYS A 459 15.03 21.39 23.63
N LEU A 460 14.44 20.59 24.53
CA LEU A 460 13.26 20.98 25.28
C LEU A 460 13.54 22.15 26.23
N SER A 461 14.72 22.19 26.85
CA SER A 461 15.14 23.33 27.70
C SER A 461 15.19 24.63 26.90
N ILE A 462 15.87 24.64 25.75
CA ILE A 462 15.97 25.80 24.86
C ILE A 462 14.58 26.20 24.34
N ALA A 463 13.80 25.24 23.86
CA ALA A 463 12.46 25.50 23.34
C ALA A 463 11.53 26.08 24.41
N LYS A 464 11.66 25.64 25.67
CA LYS A 464 10.87 26.18 26.79
C LYS A 464 11.23 27.64 27.10
N LYS A 465 12.52 28.01 27.04
CA LYS A 465 12.94 29.40 27.20
C LYS A 465 12.37 30.29 26.11
N ILE A 466 12.42 29.83 24.85
CA ILE A 466 11.84 30.57 23.72
C ILE A 466 10.32 30.67 23.85
N PHE A 467 9.64 29.57 24.23
CA PHE A 467 8.20 29.56 24.47
C PHE A 467 7.77 30.61 25.50
N VAL A 468 8.49 30.77 26.61
CA VAL A 468 8.17 31.78 27.63
C VAL A 468 8.20 33.21 27.07
N LEU A 469 9.05 33.49 26.09
CA LEU A 469 9.16 34.81 25.47
C LEU A 469 8.00 35.12 24.52
N GLU A 470 7.42 34.10 23.88
CA GLU A 470 6.51 34.30 22.74
C GLU A 470 5.15 33.60 22.88
N LYS A 471 4.86 32.93 24.01
CA LYS A 471 3.66 32.10 24.18
C LYS A 471 2.37 32.84 23.83
N ASP A 472 2.18 34.08 24.29
CA ASP A 472 0.96 34.81 24.04
C ASP A 472 0.83 35.24 22.56
N SER A 473 1.94 35.47 21.86
CA SER A 473 1.92 35.78 20.43
C SER A 473 1.51 34.56 19.60
N ILE A 474 2.11 33.40 19.91
CA ILE A 474 1.93 32.18 19.11
C ILE A 474 0.59 31.51 19.39
N LEU A 475 0.19 31.39 20.66
CA LEU A 475 -1.10 30.78 21.03
C LEU A 475 -2.30 31.58 20.49
N ASN A 476 -2.16 32.89 20.28
CA ASN A 476 -3.18 33.75 19.68
C ASN A 476 -3.06 33.88 18.15
N SER A 477 -2.07 33.22 17.52
CA SER A 477 -1.89 33.28 16.07
C SER A 477 -2.97 32.48 15.35
N SER A 478 -3.40 32.97 14.17
CA SER A 478 -4.41 32.28 13.37
C SER A 478 -3.95 30.91 12.90
N SER A 479 -2.66 30.74 12.57
CA SER A 479 -2.09 29.46 12.16
C SER A 479 -2.14 28.41 13.28
N PHE A 480 -1.91 28.81 14.53
CA PHE A 480 -2.03 27.92 15.69
C PHE A 480 -3.50 27.49 15.94
N GLN A 481 -4.44 28.45 15.90
CA GLN A 481 -5.87 28.20 16.09
C GLN A 481 -6.52 27.41 14.93
N ILE A 482 -5.98 27.53 13.71
CA ILE A 482 -6.40 26.68 12.58
C ILE A 482 -5.86 25.25 12.77
N PHE A 483 -4.65 25.10 13.30
CA PHE A 483 -4.02 23.80 13.47
C PHE A 483 -4.66 22.97 14.61
N PHE A 484 -4.99 23.60 15.73
CA PHE A 484 -5.68 22.98 16.85
C PHE A 484 -7.10 23.55 16.97
N SER A 485 -8.14 22.70 16.94
CA SER A 485 -9.53 23.16 17.04
C SER A 485 -9.75 24.10 18.24
N GLU A 486 -10.32 25.28 18.00
CA GLU A 486 -10.66 26.28 19.04
C GLU A 486 -11.41 25.64 20.22
N ASN A 487 -12.40 24.79 19.95
CA ASN A 487 -13.19 24.11 20.98
C ASN A 487 -12.38 23.13 21.86
N GLU A 488 -11.32 22.53 21.34
CA GLU A 488 -10.46 21.62 22.11
C GLU A 488 -9.38 22.38 22.89
N LEU A 489 -8.84 23.45 22.28
CA LEU A 489 -7.95 24.39 22.96
C LEU A 489 -8.63 25.04 24.17
N GLU A 490 -9.87 25.53 24.04
CA GLU A 490 -10.59 26.18 25.14
C GLU A 490 -10.85 25.24 26.33
N LYS A 491 -11.10 23.96 26.08
CA LYS A 491 -11.37 22.97 27.14
C LYS A 491 -10.12 22.59 27.93
N LEU A 492 -8.99 22.39 27.25
CA LEU A 492 -7.75 21.82 27.81
C LEU A 492 -6.71 22.88 28.17
N VAL A 493 -6.76 24.04 27.51
CA VAL A 493 -5.78 25.13 27.57
C VAL A 493 -6.44 26.42 28.08
N SER A 494 -7.42 26.31 29.00
CA SER A 494 -7.90 27.49 29.74
C SER A 494 -6.87 27.93 30.78
N LYS A 495 -6.62 29.26 30.87
CA LYS A 495 -5.67 29.87 31.82
C LYS A 495 -6.00 29.55 33.28
N ASP A 496 -7.22 29.14 33.57
CA ASP A 496 -7.68 28.78 34.91
C ASP A 496 -7.31 27.34 35.33
N ARG A 497 -6.70 26.55 34.43
CA ARG A 497 -6.33 25.15 34.68
C ARG A 497 -4.92 25.03 35.25
N VAL A 498 -4.75 24.14 36.23
CA VAL A 498 -3.47 23.87 36.93
C VAL A 498 -2.33 23.45 35.98
N HIS A 499 -2.64 22.74 34.89
CA HIS A 499 -1.66 22.25 33.93
C HIS A 499 -1.54 23.10 32.66
N TYR A 500 -2.11 24.31 32.65
CA TYR A 500 -2.16 25.18 31.46
C TYR A 500 -0.79 25.37 30.80
N ASP A 501 0.24 25.79 31.55
CA ASP A 501 1.55 26.10 30.96
C ASP A 501 2.24 24.85 30.38
N ILE A 502 2.06 23.69 31.02
CA ILE A 502 2.64 22.42 30.56
C ILE A 502 1.95 21.96 29.28
N ILE A 503 0.61 21.94 29.27
CA ILE A 503 -0.17 21.52 28.10
C ILE A 503 0.12 22.47 26.92
N SER A 504 0.10 23.79 27.16
CA SER A 504 0.41 24.80 26.14
C SER A 504 1.78 24.59 25.52
N PHE A 505 2.78 24.24 26.33
CA PHE A 505 4.13 23.97 25.85
C PHE A 505 4.16 22.74 24.93
N HIS A 506 3.47 21.64 25.27
CA HIS A 506 3.42 20.46 24.38
C HIS A 506 2.71 20.76 23.06
N TYR A 507 1.62 21.54 23.08
CA TYR A 507 0.95 21.99 21.87
C TYR A 507 1.87 22.87 21.01
N TYR A 508 2.60 23.78 21.63
CA TYR A 508 3.61 24.60 20.96
C TYR A 508 4.68 23.75 20.29
N ILE A 509 5.24 22.75 20.97
CA ILE A 509 6.24 21.84 20.39
C ILE A 509 5.68 21.09 19.19
N GLN A 510 4.48 20.50 19.31
CA GLN A 510 3.86 19.78 18.20
C GLN A 510 3.52 20.69 17.00
N PHE A 511 3.12 21.93 17.26
CA PHE A 511 2.92 22.94 16.20
C PHE A 511 4.23 23.27 15.47
N GLN A 512 5.31 23.49 16.21
CA GLN A 512 6.62 23.81 15.63
C GLN A 512 7.18 22.64 14.81
N LEU A 513 7.06 21.41 15.32
CA LEU A 513 7.41 20.19 14.58
C LEU A 513 6.57 20.06 13.29
N HIS A 514 5.27 20.33 13.37
CA HIS A 514 4.39 20.33 12.21
C HIS A 514 4.86 21.34 11.14
N LEU A 515 5.14 22.58 11.52
CA LEU A 515 5.61 23.61 10.59
C LEU A 515 6.89 23.19 9.88
N GLN A 516 7.89 22.71 10.64
CA GLN A 516 9.19 22.33 10.09
C GLN A 516 9.09 21.10 9.16
N LEU A 517 8.32 20.08 9.55
CA LEU A 517 8.14 18.91 8.70
C LEU A 517 7.28 19.20 7.46
N ALA A 518 6.20 19.99 7.61
CA ALA A 518 5.36 20.39 6.49
C ALA A 518 6.15 21.22 5.46
N GLU A 519 7.04 22.11 5.93
CA GLU A 519 7.92 22.89 5.08
C GLU A 519 8.88 22.00 4.28
N SER A 520 9.57 21.07 4.94
CA SER A 520 10.46 20.11 4.28
C SER A 520 9.71 19.16 3.34
N ALA A 521 8.49 18.75 3.72
CA ALA A 521 7.65 17.92 2.88
C ALA A 521 7.23 18.64 1.59
N GLU A 522 6.81 19.90 1.69
CA GLU A 522 6.47 20.69 0.51
C GLU A 522 7.71 21.01 -0.35
N TYR A 523 8.88 21.20 0.28
CA TYR A 523 10.15 21.34 -0.44
C TYR A 523 10.45 20.10 -1.30
N ALA A 524 10.32 18.89 -0.73
CA ALA A 524 10.49 17.63 -1.46
C ALA A 524 9.52 17.52 -2.65
N ARG A 525 8.24 17.84 -2.46
CA ARG A 525 7.23 17.83 -3.54
C ARG A 525 7.55 18.82 -4.65
N LYS A 526 8.08 20.00 -4.32
CA LYS A 526 8.53 21.01 -5.31
C LYS A 526 9.75 20.55 -6.09
N LYS A 527 10.59 19.72 -5.49
CA LYS A 527 11.77 19.11 -6.09
C LYS A 527 11.47 17.78 -6.80
N GLU A 528 10.18 17.41 -6.95
CA GLU A 528 9.73 16.16 -7.58
C GLU A 528 10.28 14.91 -6.86
N VAL A 529 10.49 15.01 -5.53
CA VAL A 529 10.93 13.90 -4.66
C VAL A 529 9.76 13.39 -3.82
N VAL A 530 9.48 12.09 -3.95
CA VAL A 530 8.49 11.36 -3.14
C VAL A 530 9.07 11.18 -1.74
N LEU A 531 8.40 11.73 -0.74
CA LEU A 531 8.67 11.40 0.66
C LEU A 531 7.83 10.19 1.07
N LYS A 532 8.53 9.10 1.35
CA LYS A 532 7.97 7.82 1.78
C LYS A 532 8.17 7.65 3.28
N GLY A 533 7.08 7.64 4.03
CA GLY A 533 7.11 7.35 5.47
C GLY A 533 7.08 5.85 5.76
N ASP A 534 7.07 5.53 7.05
CA ASP A 534 6.93 4.17 7.56
C ASP A 534 5.87 4.14 8.66
N LEU A 535 4.97 3.15 8.60
CA LEU A 535 3.80 3.02 9.45
C LEU A 535 3.93 1.72 10.27
N PRO A 536 4.36 1.81 11.54
CA PRO A 536 4.45 0.66 12.44
C PRO A 536 3.13 -0.09 12.56
N ILE A 537 3.14 -1.43 12.55
CA ILE A 537 1.93 -2.19 12.84
C ILE A 537 1.50 -2.05 14.30
N GLY A 538 2.46 -1.96 15.22
CA GLY A 538 2.22 -1.92 16.67
C GLY A 538 2.07 -0.52 17.24
N VAL A 539 1.68 -0.46 18.51
CA VAL A 539 1.69 0.73 19.35
C VAL A 539 2.16 0.30 20.74
N ASP A 540 2.93 1.15 21.43
CA ASP A 540 3.37 0.86 22.80
C ASP A 540 2.17 0.63 23.73
N ARG A 541 2.29 -0.32 24.66
CA ARG A 541 1.25 -0.68 25.64
C ARG A 541 0.91 0.46 26.60
N ASN A 542 1.86 1.35 26.84
CA ASN A 542 1.72 2.52 27.70
C ASN A 542 1.59 3.80 26.87
N SER A 543 1.24 3.69 25.59
CA SER A 543 1.00 4.82 24.70
C SER A 543 -0.24 5.63 25.11
N VAL A 544 -0.28 6.89 24.63
CA VAL A 544 -1.47 7.74 24.71
C VAL A 544 -2.65 7.09 23.98
N ASP A 545 -2.39 6.40 22.86
CA ASP A 545 -3.41 5.73 22.06
C ASP A 545 -4.13 4.62 22.83
N THR A 546 -3.37 3.74 23.50
CA THR A 546 -3.92 2.66 24.34
C THR A 546 -4.55 3.20 25.63
N TRP A 547 -4.03 4.30 26.17
CA TRP A 547 -4.60 4.97 27.34
C TRP A 547 -5.97 5.61 27.04
N VAL A 548 -6.09 6.32 25.92
CA VAL A 548 -7.34 7.02 25.54
C VAL A 548 -8.37 6.03 24.98
N ASN A 549 -7.94 5.01 24.25
CA ASN A 549 -8.84 4.07 23.56
C ASN A 549 -8.57 2.60 23.92
N PRO A 550 -8.57 2.20 25.21
CA PRO A 550 -8.14 0.86 25.63
C PRO A 550 -8.98 -0.27 25.02
N ASN A 551 -10.26 -0.03 24.73
CA ASN A 551 -11.17 -1.02 24.15
C ASN A 551 -10.80 -1.44 22.72
N LEU A 552 -10.02 -0.60 22.01
CA LEU A 552 -9.53 -0.91 20.66
C LEU A 552 -8.35 -1.90 20.67
N PHE A 553 -7.81 -2.22 21.84
CA PHE A 553 -6.63 -3.06 22.01
C PHE A 553 -6.90 -4.20 23.01
N ARG A 554 -6.25 -5.35 22.80
CA ARG A 554 -6.29 -6.49 23.70
C ARG A 554 -5.11 -6.42 24.66
N MET A 555 -5.31 -5.68 25.75
CA MET A 555 -4.26 -5.34 26.71
C MET A 555 -3.68 -6.54 27.49
N ASN A 556 -4.28 -7.72 27.43
CA ASN A 556 -3.76 -8.95 28.07
C ASN A 556 -2.95 -9.84 27.10
N THR A 557 -2.71 -9.35 25.88
CA THR A 557 -1.99 -10.07 24.83
C THR A 557 -0.77 -9.27 24.38
N SER A 558 0.13 -9.93 23.66
CA SER A 558 1.25 -9.30 22.99
C SER A 558 1.34 -9.75 21.54
N THR A 559 1.94 -8.92 20.71
CA THR A 559 2.19 -9.16 19.29
C THR A 559 3.61 -9.67 19.12
N GLY A 560 3.84 -10.56 18.17
CA GLY A 560 5.18 -11.06 17.89
C GLY A 560 5.31 -11.72 16.53
N ALA A 561 6.28 -12.62 16.42
CA ALA A 561 6.47 -13.50 15.28
C ALA A 561 6.70 -14.95 15.75
N PRO A 562 6.22 -15.95 15.00
CA PRO A 562 6.63 -17.34 15.25
C PRO A 562 8.13 -17.52 15.00
N PRO A 563 8.74 -18.62 15.46
CA PRO A 563 10.09 -18.99 15.07
C PRO A 563 10.32 -18.99 13.56
N ASP A 564 11.48 -18.49 13.14
CA ASP A 564 11.90 -18.47 11.74
C ASP A 564 13.40 -18.78 11.59
N TYR A 565 13.96 -18.56 10.39
CA TYR A 565 15.37 -18.78 10.11
C TYR A 565 16.30 -17.85 10.90
N PHE A 566 15.84 -16.64 11.23
CA PHE A 566 16.61 -15.61 11.91
C PHE A 566 16.54 -15.76 13.44
N ASP A 567 15.37 -16.13 13.98
CA ASP A 567 15.17 -16.38 15.41
C ASP A 567 14.42 -17.69 15.67
N LYS A 568 15.14 -18.69 16.17
CA LYS A 568 14.61 -20.02 16.52
C LYS A 568 13.61 -20.01 17.68
N ASN A 569 13.58 -18.95 18.48
CA ASN A 569 12.64 -18.81 19.58
C ASN A 569 11.39 -18.00 19.18
N GLY A 570 11.39 -17.39 18.00
CA GLY A 570 10.42 -16.38 17.62
C GLY A 570 10.48 -15.15 18.53
N GLN A 571 9.78 -14.10 18.12
CA GLN A 571 9.91 -12.79 18.75
C GLN A 571 8.65 -12.43 19.52
N ASN A 572 8.82 -11.75 20.65
CA ASN A 572 7.75 -11.01 21.32
C ASN A 572 8.08 -9.52 21.25
N TRP A 573 7.26 -8.74 20.53
CA TRP A 573 7.46 -7.31 20.33
C TRP A 573 6.85 -6.46 21.45
N GLY A 574 6.05 -7.04 22.34
CA GLY A 574 5.47 -6.36 23.51
C GLY A 574 4.17 -5.59 23.26
N PHE A 575 3.80 -5.36 22.00
CA PHE A 575 2.63 -4.56 21.62
C PHE A 575 1.30 -5.29 21.82
N PRO A 576 0.25 -4.67 22.38
CA PRO A 576 -1.07 -5.29 22.46
C PRO A 576 -1.63 -5.55 21.05
N THR A 577 -2.33 -6.66 20.85
CA THR A 577 -3.01 -6.92 19.57
C THR A 577 -4.27 -6.07 19.43
N TYR A 578 -4.72 -5.84 18.19
CA TYR A 578 -5.92 -5.06 17.92
C TYR A 578 -7.22 -5.79 18.21
N ASN A 579 -8.22 -5.05 18.71
CA ASN A 579 -9.61 -5.49 18.74
C ASN A 579 -10.33 -5.06 17.45
N TRP A 580 -10.05 -5.76 16.35
CA TRP A 580 -10.62 -5.47 15.03
C TRP A 580 -12.15 -5.50 14.99
N GLU A 581 -12.79 -6.27 15.86
CA GLU A 581 -14.25 -6.32 15.98
C GLU A 581 -14.80 -5.00 16.52
N GLU A 582 -14.19 -4.46 17.58
CA GLU A 582 -14.55 -3.16 18.14
C GLU A 582 -14.29 -2.04 17.13
N MET A 583 -13.11 -2.02 16.53
CA MET A 583 -12.75 -1.05 15.49
C MET A 583 -13.71 -1.10 14.29
N SER A 584 -14.28 -2.27 13.96
CA SER A 584 -15.21 -2.35 12.82
C SER A 584 -16.54 -1.64 13.08
N LYS A 585 -16.91 -1.37 14.34
CA LYS A 585 -18.19 -0.72 14.71
C LYS A 585 -18.27 0.75 14.28
N ASP A 586 -17.14 1.45 14.20
CA ASP A 586 -17.02 2.83 13.74
C ASP A 586 -16.35 2.96 12.36
N ASN A 587 -16.33 1.83 11.63
CA ASN A 587 -15.67 1.68 10.34
C ASN A 587 -14.15 1.95 10.39
N TYR A 588 -13.49 1.61 11.50
CA TYR A 588 -12.05 1.73 11.71
C TYR A 588 -11.57 3.17 11.88
N ALA A 589 -12.32 4.02 12.59
CA ALA A 589 -12.09 5.46 12.67
C ALA A 589 -10.67 5.84 13.14
N TRP A 590 -10.13 5.14 14.14
CA TRP A 590 -8.76 5.37 14.64
C TRP A 590 -7.71 5.16 13.55
N TRP A 591 -7.80 4.07 12.80
CA TRP A 591 -6.88 3.78 11.69
C TRP A 591 -7.01 4.77 10.53
N ARG A 592 -8.24 5.16 10.18
CA ARG A 592 -8.46 6.20 9.15
C ARG A 592 -7.79 7.50 9.56
N ALA A 593 -7.98 7.93 10.82
CA ALA A 593 -7.37 9.13 11.36
C ALA A 593 -5.83 9.05 11.34
N ARG A 594 -5.26 7.89 11.70
CA ARG A 594 -3.81 7.64 11.68
C ARG A 594 -3.23 7.88 10.28
N LEU A 595 -3.86 7.34 9.24
CA LEU A 595 -3.43 7.54 7.85
C LEU A 595 -3.67 8.97 7.36
N THR A 596 -4.78 9.59 7.72
CA THR A 596 -5.04 11.00 7.39
C THR A 596 -4.00 11.94 8.01
N GLN A 597 -3.55 11.68 9.23
CA GLN A 597 -2.49 12.44 9.88
C GLN A 597 -1.15 12.28 9.14
N MET A 598 -0.79 11.05 8.79
CA MET A 598 0.45 10.76 8.04
C MET A 598 0.46 11.42 6.65
N ALA A 599 -0.69 11.47 5.98
CA ALA A 599 -0.87 12.07 4.65
C ALA A 599 -0.60 13.59 4.59
N LYS A 600 -0.52 14.28 5.73
CA LYS A 600 -0.11 15.69 5.78
C LYS A 600 1.33 15.89 5.28
N TYR A 601 2.19 14.91 5.52
CA TYR A 601 3.63 15.01 5.26
C TYR A 601 4.06 14.11 4.11
N PHE A 602 3.60 12.87 4.09
CA PHE A 602 4.09 11.86 3.14
C PHE A 602 3.18 11.72 1.93
N THR A 603 3.75 11.25 0.81
CA THR A 603 3.00 10.93 -0.42
C THR A 603 2.99 9.44 -0.72
N ALA A 604 3.81 8.67 0.00
CA ALA A 604 3.84 7.22 0.04
C ALA A 604 4.18 6.72 1.45
N TYR A 605 3.89 5.46 1.75
CA TYR A 605 4.24 4.86 3.04
C TYR A 605 4.52 3.36 2.93
N ARG A 606 5.42 2.88 3.78
CA ARG A 606 5.53 1.45 4.10
C ARG A 606 4.50 1.12 5.18
N ILE A 607 3.75 0.04 4.99
CA ILE A 607 3.01 -0.65 6.04
C ILE A 607 3.95 -1.71 6.58
N ASP A 608 4.46 -1.48 7.77
CA ASP A 608 5.23 -2.47 8.52
C ASP A 608 4.35 -3.70 8.79
N HIS A 609 4.89 -4.89 8.58
CA HIS A 609 4.23 -6.16 8.81
C HIS A 609 2.80 -6.22 8.25
N ILE A 610 2.63 -6.08 6.93
CA ILE A 610 1.29 -6.05 6.30
C ILE A 610 0.48 -7.31 6.59
N LEU A 611 1.17 -8.42 6.90
CA LEU A 611 0.59 -9.66 7.37
C LEU A 611 -0.40 -9.43 8.52
N GLY A 612 -0.17 -8.45 9.41
CA GLY A 612 -1.06 -8.10 10.53
C GLY A 612 -2.52 -7.80 10.15
N PHE A 613 -2.80 -7.41 8.90
CA PHE A 613 -4.17 -7.21 8.38
C PHE A 613 -4.84 -8.51 7.91
N PHE A 614 -4.05 -9.54 7.65
CA PHE A 614 -4.51 -10.89 7.36
C PHE A 614 -4.66 -11.66 8.66
N ARG A 615 -3.58 -11.68 9.45
CA ARG A 615 -3.40 -12.40 10.70
C ARG A 615 -2.25 -11.79 11.50
N ILE A 616 -2.31 -11.86 12.81
CA ILE A 616 -1.21 -11.48 13.69
C ILE A 616 -0.82 -12.64 14.59
N TRP A 617 0.46 -12.79 14.91
CA TRP A 617 0.91 -13.73 15.93
C TRP A 617 0.64 -13.14 17.31
N GLU A 618 -0.36 -13.70 17.99
CA GLU A 618 -0.82 -13.30 19.31
C GLU A 618 -0.19 -14.20 20.37
N LEU A 619 0.45 -13.58 21.34
CA LEU A 619 1.12 -14.19 22.49
C LEU A 619 0.38 -13.80 23.78
N PRO A 620 0.40 -14.64 24.82
CA PRO A 620 0.10 -14.19 26.18
C PRO A 620 1.07 -13.06 26.59
N GLU A 621 0.58 -12.06 27.32
CA GLU A 621 1.40 -10.90 27.74
C GLU A 621 2.71 -11.29 28.46
N HIS A 622 2.66 -12.34 29.29
CA HIS A 622 3.80 -12.79 30.09
C HIS A 622 4.80 -13.67 29.31
N ALA A 623 4.55 -13.96 28.03
CA ALA A 623 5.44 -14.80 27.24
C ALA A 623 6.76 -14.07 26.97
N MET A 624 7.90 -14.70 27.24
CA MET A 624 9.22 -14.10 26.95
C MET A 624 9.69 -14.35 25.52
N THR A 625 9.15 -15.37 24.85
CA THR A 625 9.54 -15.79 23.49
C THR A 625 8.30 -15.94 22.60
N GLY A 626 8.51 -16.04 21.28
CA GLY A 626 7.44 -16.27 20.31
C GLY A 626 6.89 -17.71 20.29
N LEU A 627 7.41 -18.63 21.10
CA LEU A 627 7.11 -20.08 21.00
C LEU A 627 5.67 -20.48 21.33
N VAL A 628 4.99 -19.72 22.18
CA VAL A 628 3.66 -20.06 22.73
C VAL A 628 2.55 -19.17 22.20
N GLY A 629 2.72 -18.67 20.97
CA GLY A 629 1.72 -17.84 20.30
C GLY A 629 0.77 -18.63 19.41
N LYS A 630 -0.22 -17.92 18.88
CA LYS A 630 -1.17 -18.40 17.88
C LYS A 630 -1.48 -17.30 16.87
N PHE A 631 -1.86 -17.67 15.65
CA PHE A 631 -2.39 -16.69 14.70
C PHE A 631 -3.79 -16.23 15.10
N ARG A 632 -4.06 -14.92 14.97
CA ARG A 632 -5.39 -14.31 15.13
C ARG A 632 -5.72 -13.41 13.93
N PRO A 633 -6.89 -13.57 13.28
CA PRO A 633 -7.85 -14.65 13.49
C PRO A 633 -7.29 -16.00 13.00
N SER A 634 -7.84 -17.10 13.52
CA SER A 634 -7.56 -18.46 13.05
C SER A 634 -8.73 -19.39 13.36
N ILE A 635 -8.87 -20.43 12.56
CA ILE A 635 -9.76 -21.57 12.79
C ILE A 635 -8.99 -22.58 13.67
N PRO A 636 -9.38 -22.76 14.95
CA PRO A 636 -8.72 -23.68 15.88
C PRO A 636 -9.08 -25.14 15.60
N LEU A 637 -8.26 -26.06 16.10
CA LEU A 637 -8.62 -27.48 16.14
C LEU A 637 -9.64 -27.70 17.26
N SER A 638 -10.76 -28.33 16.96
CA SER A 638 -11.74 -28.70 17.96
C SER A 638 -11.35 -30.00 18.66
N GLN A 639 -11.77 -30.14 19.92
CA GLN A 639 -11.62 -31.38 20.67
C GLN A 639 -12.25 -32.55 19.92
N GLU A 640 -13.44 -32.36 19.34
CA GLU A 640 -14.17 -33.40 18.62
C GLU A 640 -13.42 -33.87 17.36
N GLU A 641 -12.73 -32.97 16.64
CA GLU A 641 -11.87 -33.33 15.50
C GLU A 641 -10.68 -34.19 15.94
N LEU A 642 -10.04 -33.83 17.05
CA LEU A 642 -8.88 -34.55 17.59
C LEU A 642 -9.27 -35.94 18.12
N GLU A 643 -10.38 -36.05 18.85
CA GLU A 643 -10.87 -37.32 19.41
C GLU A 643 -11.22 -38.33 18.31
N ARG A 644 -11.83 -37.87 17.20
CA ARG A 644 -12.15 -38.73 16.04
C ARG A 644 -10.93 -39.38 15.42
N GLU A 645 -9.78 -38.72 15.50
CA GLU A 645 -8.50 -39.22 14.99
C GLU A 645 -7.69 -39.96 16.06
N GLY A 646 -8.27 -40.22 17.24
CA GLY A 646 -7.64 -40.98 18.33
C GLY A 646 -6.76 -40.16 19.26
N ILE A 647 -6.81 -38.83 19.19
CA ILE A 647 -6.12 -37.93 20.13
C ILE A 647 -7.09 -37.53 21.25
N TRP A 648 -6.82 -37.97 22.48
CA TRP A 648 -7.73 -37.75 23.63
C TRP A 648 -7.04 -37.21 24.89
N ASP A 649 -5.73 -37.38 25.04
CA ASP A 649 -4.98 -36.90 26.22
C ASP A 649 -4.57 -35.43 26.08
N PHE A 650 -5.57 -34.54 26.08
CA PHE A 650 -5.37 -33.11 25.85
C PHE A 650 -4.54 -32.44 26.95
N ASP A 651 -4.64 -32.90 28.19
CA ASP A 651 -3.85 -32.34 29.28
C ASP A 651 -2.38 -32.68 29.14
N ARG A 652 -2.03 -33.92 28.73
CA ARG A 652 -0.64 -34.28 28.42
C ARG A 652 -0.06 -33.47 27.27
N LEU A 653 -0.88 -33.11 26.28
CA LEU A 653 -0.44 -32.39 25.09
C LEU A 653 -0.40 -30.86 25.29
N SER A 654 -1.21 -30.32 26.18
CA SER A 654 -1.36 -28.87 26.38
C SER A 654 -0.82 -28.33 27.69
N ARG A 655 -0.40 -29.21 28.60
CA ARG A 655 0.31 -28.82 29.80
C ARG A 655 1.74 -29.30 29.75
N PRO A 656 2.65 -28.51 30.32
CA PRO A 656 4.03 -28.67 29.93
C PRO A 656 4.71 -29.92 30.60
N TYR A 657 5.59 -30.67 29.88
CA TYR A 657 6.37 -31.88 30.27
C TYR A 657 7.93 -31.84 30.07
N ILE A 658 8.75 -31.49 31.08
CA ILE A 658 10.23 -31.55 31.22
C ILE A 658 10.52 -32.64 32.27
N ARG A 659 11.75 -33.14 32.42
CA ARG A 659 12.16 -34.10 33.46
C ARG A 659 13.30 -33.57 34.32
N HIS A 660 13.48 -34.08 35.54
CA HIS A 660 14.52 -33.62 36.46
C HIS A 660 15.94 -33.88 35.95
N GLU A 661 16.16 -35.02 35.27
CA GLU A 661 17.44 -35.38 34.66
C GLU A 661 17.92 -34.30 33.70
N PHE A 662 16.98 -33.71 32.94
CA PHE A 662 17.26 -32.63 31.99
C PHE A 662 17.67 -31.33 32.70
N LEU A 663 17.08 -31.01 33.85
CA LEU A 663 17.46 -29.83 34.63
C LEU A 663 18.82 -30.03 35.32
N GLN A 664 19.09 -31.23 35.83
CA GLN A 664 20.38 -31.58 36.43
C GLN A 664 21.53 -31.51 35.43
N ASP A 665 21.31 -32.05 34.23
CA ASP A 665 22.32 -32.04 33.17
C ASP A 665 22.64 -30.61 32.71
N LYS A 666 21.62 -29.76 32.56
CA LYS A 666 21.80 -28.39 32.05
C LYS A 666 22.27 -27.38 33.10
N PHE A 667 21.84 -27.52 34.35
CA PHE A 667 22.07 -26.52 35.41
C PHE A 667 22.89 -27.05 36.59
N GLY A 668 23.38 -28.29 36.53
CA GLY A 668 24.21 -28.89 37.57
C GLY A 668 23.56 -28.79 38.94
N ALA A 669 24.33 -28.40 39.96
CA ALA A 669 23.83 -28.24 41.32
C ALA A 669 22.71 -27.18 41.47
N SER A 670 22.57 -26.26 40.52
CA SER A 670 21.58 -25.16 40.58
C SER A 670 20.19 -25.58 40.11
N TRP A 671 20.01 -26.81 39.63
CA TRP A 671 18.75 -27.28 39.06
C TRP A 671 17.56 -27.19 40.03
N THR A 672 17.79 -27.40 41.33
CA THR A 672 16.74 -27.32 42.37
C THR A 672 16.25 -25.90 42.57
N VAL A 673 17.15 -24.90 42.52
CA VAL A 673 16.82 -23.48 42.60
C VAL A 673 16.06 -23.04 41.36
N ILE A 674 16.47 -23.51 40.18
CA ILE A 674 15.77 -23.20 38.93
C ILE A 674 14.36 -23.81 38.92
N ALA A 675 14.25 -25.08 39.28
CA ALA A 675 12.98 -25.79 39.37
C ALA A 675 12.01 -25.13 40.35
N SER A 676 12.47 -24.77 41.54
CA SER A 676 11.62 -24.21 42.60
C SER A 676 11.16 -22.77 42.37
N ASN A 677 11.94 -21.96 41.64
CA ASN A 677 11.63 -20.55 41.43
C ASN A 677 10.96 -20.26 40.07
N PHE A 678 11.17 -21.10 39.07
CA PHE A 678 10.79 -20.77 37.68
C PHE A 678 9.96 -21.84 36.96
N LEU A 679 9.69 -23.00 37.59
CA LEU A 679 8.94 -24.09 36.97
C LEU A 679 7.88 -24.62 37.93
N ASN A 680 6.73 -25.05 37.40
CA ASN A 680 5.73 -25.76 38.19
C ASN A 680 5.90 -27.27 38.01
N GLU A 681 6.17 -27.97 39.11
CA GLU A 681 6.29 -29.43 39.14
C GLU A 681 4.88 -30.06 39.15
N TYR A 682 4.45 -30.68 38.05
CA TYR A 682 3.12 -31.32 37.96
C TYR A 682 3.13 -32.83 38.27
N GLN A 683 4.31 -33.46 38.20
CA GLN A 683 4.60 -34.80 38.68
C GLN A 683 6.02 -34.81 39.25
N LYS A 684 6.29 -35.62 40.28
CA LYS A 684 7.63 -35.72 40.88
C LYS A 684 8.67 -35.83 39.78
N GLN A 685 9.60 -34.88 39.75
CA GLN A 685 10.69 -34.80 38.78
C GLN A 685 10.29 -34.49 37.32
N HIS A 686 9.17 -33.78 37.08
CA HIS A 686 8.78 -33.34 35.73
C HIS A 686 8.32 -31.85 35.66
N TYR A 687 8.76 -31.08 34.64
CA TYR A 687 8.53 -29.61 34.47
C TYR A 687 7.94 -29.26 33.08
N GLU A 688 8.22 -28.15 32.37
CA GLU A 688 7.33 -27.63 31.30
C GLU A 688 7.70 -27.69 29.75
N ASN A 689 7.02 -28.50 28.89
CA ASN A 689 7.04 -28.58 27.39
C ASN A 689 5.70 -29.08 26.74
N ILE A 690 5.08 -28.34 25.80
CA ILE A 690 3.74 -28.62 25.21
C ILE A 690 3.76 -28.89 23.69
N VAL A 691 2.74 -29.58 23.17
CA VAL A 691 2.53 -29.84 21.73
C VAL A 691 1.32 -29.05 21.18
N LEU A 692 0.30 -28.88 22.00
CA LEU A 692 -0.90 -28.09 21.70
C LEU A 692 -1.01 -26.93 22.68
N ILE A 693 -1.42 -25.76 22.21
CA ILE A 693 -1.79 -24.62 23.04
C ILE A 693 -3.30 -24.67 23.19
N ARG A 694 -3.80 -24.75 24.43
CA ARG A 694 -5.23 -24.72 24.72
C ARG A 694 -5.72 -23.27 24.65
N ASP A 695 -6.87 -23.05 24.01
CA ASP A 695 -7.44 -21.72 23.92
C ASP A 695 -7.89 -21.20 25.31
N PRO A 696 -7.55 -19.96 25.68
CA PRO A 696 -7.91 -19.40 26.98
C PRO A 696 -9.38 -18.99 27.10
N GLU A 697 -10.08 -18.74 25.99
CA GLU A 697 -11.48 -18.33 25.94
C GLU A 697 -12.41 -19.55 25.80
N ASP A 698 -11.96 -20.65 25.20
CA ASP A 698 -12.73 -21.88 24.98
C ASP A 698 -11.88 -23.15 25.14
N ALA A 699 -12.02 -23.83 26.28
CA ALA A 699 -11.20 -24.98 26.64
C ALA A 699 -11.27 -26.19 25.67
N ARG A 700 -12.23 -26.22 24.74
CA ARG A 700 -12.37 -27.29 23.73
C ARG A 700 -11.63 -26.99 22.42
N LYS A 701 -10.91 -25.87 22.35
CA LYS A 701 -10.15 -25.45 21.18
C LYS A 701 -8.65 -25.51 21.44
N PHE A 702 -7.92 -25.92 20.41
CA PHE A 702 -6.48 -26.14 20.48
C PHE A 702 -5.77 -25.58 19.25
N TYR A 703 -4.51 -25.20 19.45
CA TYR A 703 -3.62 -24.71 18.42
C TYR A 703 -2.33 -25.52 18.43
N PRO A 704 -1.84 -26.03 17.29
CA PRO A 704 -0.53 -26.69 17.24
C PRO A 704 0.58 -25.70 17.61
N ARG A 705 1.46 -26.08 18.55
CA ARG A 705 2.67 -25.29 18.84
C ARG A 705 3.53 -25.20 17.58
N PHE A 706 4.11 -24.03 17.32
CA PHE A 706 5.07 -23.90 16.22
C PHE A 706 6.29 -24.80 16.46
N ASN A 707 6.82 -25.42 15.40
CA ASN A 707 7.89 -26.43 15.50
C ASN A 707 7.59 -27.55 16.52
N LEU A 708 6.35 -28.07 16.52
CA LEU A 708 5.97 -29.12 17.48
C LEU A 708 6.84 -30.38 17.38
N GLU A 709 7.38 -30.67 16.19
CA GLU A 709 8.23 -31.85 15.96
C GLU A 709 9.55 -31.81 16.74
N ASP A 710 10.03 -30.60 17.06
CA ASP A 710 11.27 -30.41 17.81
C ASP A 710 11.11 -30.74 19.30
N THR A 711 9.87 -30.75 19.79
CA THR A 711 9.55 -30.95 21.21
C THR A 711 9.82 -32.39 21.66
N SER A 712 10.35 -32.55 22.88
CA SER A 712 10.42 -33.87 23.54
C SER A 712 9.03 -34.49 23.69
N SER A 713 8.03 -33.67 24.01
CA SER A 713 6.65 -34.12 24.16
C SER A 713 6.08 -34.77 22.91
N PHE A 714 6.42 -34.26 21.71
CA PHE A 714 6.03 -34.90 20.45
C PHE A 714 6.84 -36.17 20.17
N LYS A 715 8.14 -36.15 20.46
CA LYS A 715 9.04 -37.30 20.26
C LYS A 715 8.63 -38.53 21.09
N ASP A 716 8.01 -38.32 22.25
CA ASP A 716 7.52 -39.39 23.15
C ASP A 716 6.18 -40.01 22.71
N LEU A 717 5.47 -39.43 21.73
CA LEU A 717 4.19 -39.96 21.24
C LEU A 717 4.38 -41.22 20.37
N ASP A 718 3.33 -42.04 20.28
CA ASP A 718 3.27 -43.15 19.34
C ASP A 718 3.21 -42.67 17.88
N ASN A 719 3.51 -43.56 16.93
CA ASN A 719 3.60 -43.20 15.51
C ASN A 719 2.25 -42.73 14.92
N HIS A 720 1.12 -43.25 15.40
CA HIS A 720 -0.19 -42.82 14.92
C HIS A 720 -0.44 -41.37 15.34
N SER A 721 -0.28 -41.07 16.64
CA SER A 721 -0.44 -39.72 17.17
C SER A 721 0.49 -38.70 16.49
N LYS A 722 1.74 -39.08 16.23
CA LYS A 722 2.71 -38.24 15.49
C LYS A 722 2.20 -37.89 14.09
N ASN A 723 1.72 -38.88 13.33
CA ASN A 723 1.26 -38.67 11.96
C ASN A 723 -0.01 -37.79 11.93
N VAL A 724 -0.94 -38.01 12.85
CA VAL A 724 -2.17 -37.20 12.98
C VAL A 724 -1.84 -35.75 13.29
N LEU A 725 -0.98 -35.50 14.29
CA LEU A 725 -0.60 -34.15 14.70
C LEU A 725 0.22 -33.42 13.62
N LYS A 726 1.09 -34.12 12.88
CA LYS A 726 1.76 -33.54 11.69
C LYS A 726 0.74 -33.09 10.65
N ARG A 727 -0.23 -33.94 10.31
CA ARG A 727 -1.27 -33.58 9.34
C ARG A 727 -2.05 -32.34 9.79
N PHE A 728 -2.48 -32.28 11.05
CA PHE A 728 -3.17 -31.11 11.60
C PHE A 728 -2.29 -29.86 11.68
N TYR A 729 -0.99 -30.02 11.93
CA TYR A 729 -0.03 -28.90 11.85
C TYR A 729 0.01 -28.30 10.45
N TYR A 730 0.19 -29.15 9.43
CA TYR A 730 0.23 -28.69 8.05
C TYR A 730 -1.11 -28.06 7.63
N ASP A 731 -2.24 -28.68 8.00
CA ASP A 731 -3.57 -28.12 7.77
C ASP A 731 -3.73 -26.74 8.43
N TYR A 732 -3.35 -26.62 9.70
CA TYR A 732 -3.48 -25.39 10.48
C TYR A 732 -2.64 -24.23 9.95
N TYR A 733 -1.40 -24.46 9.55
CA TYR A 733 -0.50 -23.38 9.15
C TYR A 733 -0.58 -23.03 7.66
N PHE A 734 -1.00 -23.97 6.80
CA PHE A 734 -0.86 -23.82 5.34
C PHE A 734 -2.13 -24.07 4.51
N GLN A 735 -3.23 -24.57 5.08
CA GLN A 735 -4.45 -24.88 4.30
C GLN A 735 -5.71 -24.24 4.87
N ARG A 736 -6.12 -24.60 6.09
CA ARG A 736 -7.46 -24.29 6.61
C ARG A 736 -7.75 -22.80 6.79
N GLN A 737 -6.70 -21.97 6.86
CA GLN A 737 -6.83 -20.55 7.22
C GLN A 737 -6.95 -19.61 6.02
N GLU A 738 -6.61 -20.07 4.80
CA GLU A 738 -6.42 -19.20 3.63
C GLU A 738 -7.65 -18.35 3.32
N SER A 739 -8.85 -18.94 3.37
CA SER A 739 -10.11 -18.20 3.13
C SER A 739 -10.40 -17.17 4.22
N LEU A 740 -10.14 -17.51 5.48
CA LEU A 740 -10.36 -16.63 6.62
C LEU A 740 -9.43 -15.40 6.57
N TRP A 741 -8.14 -15.63 6.35
CA TRP A 741 -7.14 -14.56 6.27
C TRP A 741 -7.36 -13.64 5.08
N ARG A 742 -7.71 -14.20 3.91
CA ARG A 742 -8.10 -13.40 2.75
C ARG A 742 -9.30 -12.49 3.05
N GLN A 743 -10.36 -13.05 3.64
CA GLN A 743 -11.55 -12.26 3.99
C GLN A 743 -11.24 -11.17 5.02
N ASN A 744 -10.41 -11.48 6.02
CA ASN A 744 -10.01 -10.52 7.04
C ASN A 744 -9.25 -9.32 6.44
N ALA A 745 -8.31 -9.58 5.52
CA ALA A 745 -7.57 -8.54 4.82
C ALA A 745 -8.48 -7.69 3.92
N LEU A 746 -9.39 -8.32 3.16
CA LEU A 746 -10.35 -7.61 2.30
C LEU A 746 -11.40 -6.80 3.08
N LYS A 747 -11.61 -7.09 4.37
CA LYS A 747 -12.46 -6.28 5.25
C LYS A 747 -11.74 -5.00 5.70
N THR A 748 -10.44 -5.07 5.98
CA THR A 748 -9.68 -4.00 6.65
C THR A 748 -8.91 -3.13 5.66
N LEU A 749 -8.09 -3.73 4.79
CA LEU A 749 -7.19 -3.01 3.88
C LEU A 749 -7.90 -2.00 2.97
N PRO A 750 -9.06 -2.30 2.34
CA PRO A 750 -9.73 -1.31 1.48
C PRO A 750 -10.14 -0.04 2.23
N VAL A 751 -10.56 -0.15 3.50
CA VAL A 751 -10.93 1.03 4.31
C VAL A 751 -9.71 1.92 4.53
N LEU A 752 -8.55 1.32 4.78
CA LEU A 752 -7.29 2.02 5.00
C LEU A 752 -6.79 2.69 3.71
N LEU A 753 -6.75 1.94 2.62
CA LEU A 753 -6.30 2.43 1.32
C LEU A 753 -7.17 3.55 0.76
N ASN A 754 -8.44 3.62 1.17
CA ASN A 754 -9.37 4.69 0.83
C ASN A 754 -9.33 5.89 1.81
N SER A 755 -8.57 5.79 2.90
CA SER A 755 -8.45 6.88 3.89
C SER A 755 -7.45 7.96 3.48
N SER A 756 -6.59 7.68 2.49
CA SER A 756 -5.66 8.65 1.91
C SER A 756 -5.31 8.28 0.47
N ASP A 757 -4.89 9.29 -0.31
CA ASP A 757 -4.37 9.09 -1.66
C ASP A 757 -2.88 8.72 -1.69
N MET A 758 -2.25 8.47 -0.53
CA MET A 758 -0.86 8.05 -0.47
C MET A 758 -0.66 6.69 -1.14
N LEU A 759 0.50 6.50 -1.76
CA LEU A 759 0.88 5.19 -2.31
C LEU A 759 1.30 4.24 -1.18
N ALA A 760 0.70 3.05 -1.13
CA ALA A 760 0.95 2.08 -0.07
C ALA A 760 1.89 0.96 -0.54
N CYS A 761 2.95 0.73 0.24
CA CYS A 761 3.87 -0.38 0.08
C CYS A 761 3.73 -1.31 1.28
N GLY A 762 3.41 -2.58 1.08
CA GLY A 762 3.36 -3.58 2.14
C GLY A 762 4.73 -4.21 2.35
N GLU A 763 5.20 -4.27 3.59
CA GLU A 763 6.29 -5.19 3.92
C GLU A 763 5.70 -6.59 4.13
N ASP A 764 6.02 -7.46 3.18
CA ASP A 764 5.55 -8.83 3.01
C ASP A 764 6.69 -9.84 3.19
N LEU A 765 7.48 -9.73 4.26
CA LEU A 765 8.56 -10.68 4.58
C LEU A 765 8.10 -11.71 5.64
N GLY A 766 8.90 -12.78 5.80
CA GLY A 766 8.68 -13.83 6.80
C GLY A 766 7.76 -14.96 6.30
N LEU A 767 6.94 -15.53 7.20
CA LEU A 767 6.04 -16.63 6.87
C LEU A 767 4.76 -16.11 6.18
N ILE A 768 4.78 -16.08 4.83
CA ILE A 768 3.74 -15.47 4.00
C ILE A 768 2.70 -16.52 3.54
N PRO A 769 1.42 -16.41 3.92
CA PRO A 769 0.34 -17.24 3.37
C PRO A 769 0.13 -17.04 1.86
N SER A 770 -0.39 -18.06 1.19
CA SER A 770 -0.55 -18.04 -0.28
C SER A 770 -1.56 -16.98 -0.76
N CYS A 771 -2.53 -16.60 0.08
CA CYS A 771 -3.49 -15.54 -0.24
C CYS A 771 -2.92 -14.10 -0.21
N VAL A 772 -1.75 -13.85 0.37
CA VAL A 772 -1.23 -12.49 0.58
C VAL A 772 -0.90 -11.78 -0.72
N HIS A 773 -0.04 -12.37 -1.56
CA HIS A 773 0.36 -11.76 -2.83
C HIS A 773 -0.83 -11.49 -3.77
N PRO A 774 -1.80 -12.43 -3.96
CA PRO A 774 -3.02 -12.15 -4.71
C PRO A 774 -3.85 -10.99 -4.16
N VAL A 775 -4.05 -10.90 -2.84
CA VAL A 775 -4.77 -9.76 -2.22
C VAL A 775 -4.02 -8.45 -2.46
N MET A 776 -2.70 -8.44 -2.29
CA MET A 776 -1.89 -7.25 -2.53
C MET A 776 -2.00 -6.78 -3.99
N GLN A 777 -1.91 -7.71 -4.94
CA GLN A 777 -2.07 -7.41 -6.37
C GLN A 777 -3.48 -6.87 -6.69
N GLU A 778 -4.53 -7.49 -6.15
CA GLU A 778 -5.91 -7.05 -6.33
C GLU A 778 -6.15 -5.62 -5.81
N LEU A 779 -5.53 -5.28 -4.68
CA LEU A 779 -5.67 -3.97 -4.03
C LEU A 779 -4.68 -2.91 -4.54
N GLY A 780 -3.72 -3.28 -5.40
CA GLY A 780 -2.69 -2.37 -5.89
C GLY A 780 -1.65 -2.00 -4.81
N LEU A 781 -1.33 -2.94 -3.93
CA LEU A 781 -0.28 -2.80 -2.93
C LEU A 781 1.07 -3.21 -3.53
N ILE A 782 2.10 -2.41 -3.27
CA ILE A 782 3.46 -2.70 -3.75
C ILE A 782 4.17 -3.56 -2.70
N GLY A 783 4.70 -4.72 -3.08
CA GLY A 783 5.46 -5.61 -2.19
C GLY A 783 6.91 -5.15 -1.98
N LEU A 784 7.62 -5.78 -1.05
CA LEU A 784 9.02 -5.53 -0.73
C LEU A 784 9.90 -6.72 -1.12
N ARG A 785 11.04 -6.45 -1.76
CA ARG A 785 12.03 -7.46 -2.13
C ARG A 785 13.40 -7.08 -1.63
N ILE A 786 13.82 -7.69 -0.52
CA ILE A 786 15.15 -7.51 0.05
C ILE A 786 16.01 -8.68 -0.41
N GLN A 787 17.10 -8.43 -1.13
CA GLN A 787 17.91 -9.52 -1.71
C GLN A 787 18.39 -10.53 -0.66
N ARG A 788 18.65 -10.10 0.58
CA ARG A 788 19.14 -10.98 1.65
C ARG A 788 18.02 -11.62 2.50
N MET A 789 16.76 -11.34 2.17
CA MET A 789 15.56 -11.91 2.78
C MET A 789 14.56 -12.27 1.66
N PRO A 790 14.87 -13.26 0.79
CA PRO A 790 13.96 -13.67 -0.28
C PRO A 790 12.64 -14.21 0.28
N SER A 791 11.55 -13.96 -0.45
CA SER A 791 10.21 -14.46 -0.12
C SER A 791 9.99 -15.90 -0.55
N GLU A 792 10.77 -16.37 -1.52
CA GLU A 792 10.69 -17.69 -2.11
C GLU A 792 11.33 -18.73 -1.18
N PRO A 793 10.66 -19.87 -0.93
CA PRO A 793 11.26 -20.97 -0.19
C PRO A 793 12.51 -21.48 -0.92
N ASP A 794 13.50 -21.92 -0.14
CA ASP A 794 14.76 -22.53 -0.60
C ASP A 794 15.76 -21.60 -1.32
N LEU A 795 15.47 -20.31 -1.46
CA LEU A 795 16.46 -19.31 -1.91
C LEU A 795 17.20 -18.69 -0.72
N GLU A 796 18.53 -18.64 -0.80
CA GLU A 796 19.36 -17.90 0.17
C GLU A 796 19.45 -16.40 -0.19
N PHE A 797 19.43 -16.09 -1.49
CA PHE A 797 19.48 -14.72 -2.02
C PHE A 797 18.41 -14.54 -3.09
N GLY A 798 17.71 -13.40 -3.04
CA GLY A 798 16.78 -13.01 -4.08
C GLY A 798 17.50 -12.65 -5.39
N ILE A 799 16.77 -12.75 -6.51
CA ILE A 799 17.27 -12.56 -7.86
C ILE A 799 16.64 -11.28 -8.44
N PRO A 800 17.31 -10.11 -8.37
CA PRO A 800 16.70 -8.82 -8.74
C PRO A 800 16.13 -8.75 -10.16
N SER A 801 16.72 -9.46 -11.12
CA SER A 801 16.25 -9.51 -12.51
C SER A 801 14.88 -10.19 -12.67
N GLN A 802 14.45 -10.98 -11.69
CA GLN A 802 13.17 -11.70 -11.70
C GLN A 802 12.08 -11.02 -10.85
N TYR A 803 12.40 -9.93 -10.15
CA TYR A 803 11.43 -9.24 -9.31
C TYR A 803 10.27 -8.66 -10.14
N PRO A 804 9.00 -8.88 -9.74
CA PRO A 804 7.86 -8.30 -10.43
C PRO A 804 7.87 -6.77 -10.42
N TYR A 805 7.22 -6.13 -11.39
CA TYR A 805 7.14 -4.67 -11.41
C TYR A 805 6.50 -4.08 -10.13
N MET A 806 5.49 -4.74 -9.56
CA MET A 806 4.75 -4.28 -8.38
C MET A 806 5.52 -4.45 -7.05
N THR A 807 6.83 -4.18 -7.05
CA THR A 807 7.68 -4.27 -5.86
C THR A 807 8.60 -3.06 -5.68
N VAL A 808 9.01 -2.85 -4.43
CA VAL A 808 10.18 -2.07 -4.04
C VAL A 808 11.33 -3.05 -3.80
N CYS A 809 12.46 -2.90 -4.47
CA CYS A 809 13.65 -3.71 -4.22
C CYS A 809 14.75 -2.95 -3.48
N ALA A 810 15.52 -3.67 -2.67
CA ALA A 810 16.71 -3.14 -2.01
C ALA A 810 17.73 -4.26 -1.70
N PRO A 811 19.04 -3.95 -1.64
CA PRO A 811 20.05 -4.92 -1.18
C PRO A 811 19.92 -5.23 0.32
N SER A 812 19.45 -4.26 1.10
CA SER A 812 19.35 -4.28 2.54
C SER A 812 18.18 -3.42 3.03
N CYS A 813 17.78 -3.61 4.28
CA CYS A 813 16.88 -2.72 5.00
C CYS A 813 17.46 -2.42 6.39
N HIS A 814 16.72 -1.66 7.21
CA HIS A 814 17.18 -1.26 8.54
C HIS A 814 17.27 -2.43 9.53
N ASP A 815 16.58 -3.54 9.30
CA ASP A 815 16.62 -4.77 10.11
C ASP A 815 17.70 -5.77 9.69
N CYS A 816 18.55 -5.39 8.74
CA CYS A 816 19.69 -6.19 8.33
C CYS A 816 21.01 -5.46 8.62
N SER A 817 22.10 -6.22 8.74
CA SER A 817 23.47 -5.67 8.64
C SER A 817 23.62 -4.85 7.35
N THR A 818 24.43 -3.77 7.33
CA THR A 818 24.68 -3.01 6.09
C THR A 818 25.34 -3.88 5.03
N LEU A 819 25.40 -3.43 3.78
CA LEU A 819 26.07 -4.16 2.71
C LEU A 819 27.52 -4.53 3.08
N ARG A 820 28.26 -3.57 3.67
CA ARG A 820 29.62 -3.79 4.12
C ARG A 820 29.68 -4.77 5.29
N ALA A 821 28.85 -4.56 6.32
CA ALA A 821 28.87 -5.39 7.52
C ALA A 821 28.56 -6.85 7.16
N TRP A 822 27.55 -7.06 6.33
CA TRP A 822 27.19 -8.37 5.81
C TRP A 822 28.30 -9.07 5.02
N TRP A 823 28.99 -8.32 4.18
CA TRP A 823 30.09 -8.87 3.39
C TRP A 823 31.26 -9.32 4.26
N GLU A 824 31.52 -8.57 5.33
CA GLU A 824 32.66 -8.77 6.23
C GLU A 824 32.36 -9.76 7.37
N GLU A 825 31.09 -9.98 7.74
CA GLU A 825 30.70 -10.79 8.92
C GLU A 825 30.69 -12.31 8.68
N ASP A 826 30.38 -12.77 7.47
CA ASP A 826 30.23 -14.21 7.16
C ASP A 826 30.97 -14.59 5.85
N GLU A 827 32.14 -15.20 6.01
CA GLU A 827 32.98 -15.64 4.88
C GLU A 827 32.32 -16.71 4.02
N GLU A 828 31.64 -17.70 4.63
CA GLU A 828 31.03 -18.78 3.86
C GLU A 828 29.86 -18.26 3.02
N ARG A 829 29.02 -17.41 3.63
CA ARG A 829 27.89 -16.78 2.93
C ARG A 829 28.36 -15.85 1.83
N ARG A 830 29.43 -15.08 2.06
CA ARG A 830 30.08 -14.26 1.02
C ARG A 830 30.57 -15.11 -0.15
N CYS A 831 31.26 -16.23 0.11
CA CYS A 831 31.73 -17.15 -0.92
C CYS A 831 30.58 -17.73 -1.76
N ARG A 832 29.48 -18.14 -1.12
CA ARG A 832 28.28 -18.60 -1.82
C ARG A 832 27.65 -17.51 -2.67
N PHE A 833 27.56 -16.27 -2.17
CA PHE A 833 27.06 -15.14 -2.97
C PHE A 833 27.94 -14.86 -4.18
N PHE A 834 29.26 -14.83 -4.00
CA PHE A 834 30.21 -14.55 -5.07
C PHE A 834 30.17 -15.60 -6.19
N LYS A 835 30.02 -16.87 -5.80
CA LYS A 835 29.83 -17.96 -6.77
C LYS A 835 28.47 -17.92 -7.45
N ASN A 836 27.39 -17.86 -6.67
CA ASN A 836 26.03 -18.11 -7.18
C ASN A 836 25.37 -16.87 -7.79
N VAL A 837 25.75 -15.66 -7.35
CA VAL A 837 25.14 -14.39 -7.81
C VAL A 837 26.08 -13.62 -8.72
N ILE A 838 27.36 -13.48 -8.34
CA ILE A 838 28.36 -12.81 -9.18
C ILE A 838 28.85 -13.73 -10.32
N GLY A 839 28.76 -15.05 -10.14
CA GLY A 839 29.14 -16.03 -11.17
C GLY A 839 30.65 -16.25 -11.29
N SER A 840 31.40 -16.03 -10.21
CA SER A 840 32.86 -16.19 -10.20
C SER A 840 33.30 -17.30 -9.25
N ASP A 841 34.16 -18.21 -9.73
CA ASP A 841 34.79 -19.26 -8.92
C ASP A 841 36.05 -18.79 -8.18
N SER A 842 36.47 -17.52 -8.35
CA SER A 842 37.57 -16.95 -7.59
C SER A 842 37.19 -16.62 -6.15
N LEU A 843 38.18 -16.47 -5.26
CA LEU A 843 37.93 -16.07 -3.89
C LEU A 843 37.44 -14.62 -3.84
N PRO A 844 36.32 -14.33 -3.15
CA PRO A 844 35.85 -12.96 -2.98
C PRO A 844 36.82 -12.14 -2.12
N PRO A 845 36.91 -10.80 -2.32
CA PRO A 845 37.65 -9.93 -1.42
C PRO A 845 37.09 -10.01 0.00
N SER A 846 37.96 -9.98 1.02
CA SER A 846 37.56 -10.08 2.43
C SER A 846 36.84 -8.83 2.95
N GLN A 847 37.06 -7.68 2.31
CA GLN A 847 36.37 -6.43 2.57
C GLN A 847 35.44 -6.07 1.41
N CYS A 848 34.38 -5.33 1.71
CA CYS A 848 33.47 -4.84 0.68
C CYS A 848 34.09 -3.62 -0.03
N VAL A 849 34.78 -3.88 -1.14
CA VAL A 849 35.38 -2.85 -1.99
C VAL A 849 34.34 -2.14 -2.88
N PRO A 850 34.59 -0.91 -3.36
CA PRO A 850 33.64 -0.15 -4.17
C PRO A 850 33.09 -0.88 -5.40
N GLU A 851 33.87 -1.76 -6.02
CA GLU A 851 33.46 -2.54 -7.19
C GLU A 851 32.36 -3.56 -6.85
N ILE A 852 32.46 -4.19 -5.66
CA ILE A 852 31.44 -5.11 -5.15
C ILE A 852 30.16 -4.34 -4.83
N ALA A 853 30.30 -3.19 -4.14
CA ALA A 853 29.17 -2.32 -3.86
C ALA A 853 28.49 -1.88 -5.16
N TYR A 854 29.26 -1.43 -6.15
CA TYR A 854 28.76 -1.01 -7.45
C TYR A 854 28.00 -2.13 -8.17
N PHE A 855 28.55 -3.36 -8.22
CA PHE A 855 27.88 -4.51 -8.81
C PHE A 855 26.53 -4.77 -8.15
N ILE A 856 26.50 -4.78 -6.81
CA ILE A 856 25.29 -5.06 -6.04
C ILE A 856 24.26 -3.94 -6.21
N GLN A 857 24.64 -2.67 -6.24
CA GLN A 857 23.69 -1.59 -6.53
C GLN A 857 23.16 -1.64 -7.96
N ARG A 858 24.02 -1.97 -8.92
CA ARG A 858 23.68 -2.05 -10.34
C ARG A 858 22.55 -3.06 -10.62
N GLN A 859 22.66 -4.29 -10.11
CA GLN A 859 21.60 -5.30 -10.30
C GLN A 859 20.22 -4.85 -9.76
N HIS A 860 20.19 -4.02 -8.71
CA HIS A 860 18.94 -3.53 -8.14
C HIS A 860 18.34 -2.40 -8.97
N VAL A 861 19.14 -1.44 -9.43
CA VAL A 861 18.64 -0.41 -10.36
C VAL A 861 18.26 -1.01 -11.73
N GLU A 862 18.88 -2.10 -12.17
CA GLU A 862 18.49 -2.77 -13.41
C GLU A 862 17.25 -3.67 -13.27
N SER A 863 16.77 -3.94 -12.04
CA SER A 863 15.61 -4.80 -11.81
C SER A 863 14.33 -4.28 -12.49
N PRO A 864 13.32 -5.15 -12.74
CA PRO A 864 12.01 -4.72 -13.21
C PRO A 864 11.17 -3.99 -12.16
N SER A 865 11.52 -4.08 -10.86
CA SER A 865 10.80 -3.46 -9.74
C SER A 865 10.46 -1.98 -10.00
N MET A 866 9.29 -1.54 -9.59
CA MET A 866 8.84 -0.15 -9.70
C MET A 866 9.83 0.79 -9.03
N TRP A 867 10.24 0.50 -7.79
CA TRP A 867 11.22 1.30 -7.05
C TRP A 867 12.44 0.48 -6.66
N ALA A 868 13.62 1.09 -6.78
CA ALA A 868 14.85 0.60 -6.16
C ALA A 868 15.26 1.60 -5.07
N ILE A 869 15.29 1.19 -3.80
CA ILE A 869 15.59 2.08 -2.67
C ILE A 869 16.81 1.55 -1.93
N PHE A 870 17.78 2.43 -1.67
CA PHE A 870 19.07 2.06 -1.09
C PHE A 870 19.28 2.73 0.25
N PRO A 871 19.66 2.00 1.32
CA PRO A 871 20.16 2.65 2.52
C PRO A 871 21.37 3.54 2.21
N LEU A 872 21.44 4.73 2.81
CA LEU A 872 22.53 5.67 2.53
C LEU A 872 23.90 5.04 2.80
N GLN A 873 24.03 4.19 3.82
CA GLN A 873 25.28 3.49 4.15
C GLN A 873 25.80 2.63 2.98
N ASP A 874 24.91 1.96 2.26
CA ASP A 874 25.29 1.11 1.14
C ASP A 874 25.73 1.93 -0.09
N LEU A 875 25.26 3.18 -0.20
CA LEU A 875 25.71 4.11 -1.24
C LEU A 875 27.07 4.72 -0.89
N LEU A 876 27.35 4.96 0.40
CA LEU A 876 28.67 5.42 0.85
C LEU A 876 29.77 4.38 0.55
N ALA A 877 29.43 3.10 0.51
CA ALA A 877 30.35 2.02 0.14
C ALA A 877 30.87 2.10 -1.33
N LEU A 878 30.28 2.96 -2.17
CA LEU A 878 30.77 3.21 -3.54
C LEU A 878 32.07 4.03 -3.58
N LYS A 879 32.55 4.54 -2.43
CA LYS A 879 33.78 5.32 -2.34
C LYS A 879 34.54 5.01 -1.06
N GLU A 880 35.81 4.62 -1.21
CA GLU A 880 36.68 4.19 -0.11
C GLU A 880 36.87 5.26 0.99
N GLU A 881 36.80 6.55 0.63
CA GLU A 881 36.88 7.67 1.58
C GLU A 881 35.79 7.62 2.67
N TYR A 882 34.64 7.01 2.35
CA TYR A 882 33.51 6.86 3.28
C TYR A 882 33.46 5.49 3.96
N THR A 883 34.45 4.63 3.74
CA THR A 883 34.50 3.28 4.34
C THR A 883 35.49 3.16 5.50
N THR A 884 35.86 4.30 6.11
CA THR A 884 36.90 4.37 7.15
C THR A 884 36.45 3.85 8.52
N ARG A 885 35.14 3.74 8.77
CA ARG A 885 34.60 3.16 10.01
C ARG A 885 34.48 1.63 9.91
N PRO A 886 34.60 0.91 11.05
CA PRO A 886 34.27 -0.52 11.08
C PRO A 886 32.85 -0.75 10.58
N ALA A 887 32.67 -1.69 9.64
CA ALA A 887 31.39 -1.88 8.97
C ALA A 887 30.25 -2.21 9.94
N ALA A 888 30.52 -2.98 11.00
CA ALA A 888 29.53 -3.33 12.03
C ALA A 888 28.97 -2.12 12.80
N GLU A 889 29.74 -1.02 12.93
CA GLU A 889 29.28 0.22 13.58
C GLU A 889 28.29 1.02 12.72
N GLU A 890 28.07 0.61 11.47
CA GLU A 890 27.17 1.28 10.51
C GLU A 890 25.74 0.70 10.52
N THR A 891 25.56 -0.41 11.23
CA THR A 891 24.29 -1.13 11.37
C THR A 891 23.30 -0.30 12.19
N ILE A 892 22.07 -0.16 11.69
CA ILE A 892 21.00 0.61 12.34
C ILE A 892 20.31 -0.21 13.44
N ASN A 893 20.07 -1.50 13.17
CA ASN A 893 19.37 -2.41 14.07
C ASN A 893 19.95 -3.82 14.00
N ASP A 894 19.87 -4.52 15.12
CA ASP A 894 20.00 -5.97 15.21
C ASP A 894 18.68 -6.54 15.74
N PRO A 895 17.84 -7.15 14.88
CA PRO A 895 16.52 -7.65 15.28
C PRO A 895 16.60 -8.82 16.28
N THR A 896 17.77 -9.46 16.43
CA THR A 896 17.98 -10.52 17.44
C THR A 896 18.15 -9.95 18.85
N ASN A 897 18.38 -8.63 18.96
CA ASN A 897 18.49 -7.91 20.22
C ASN A 897 17.24 -7.03 20.44
N PRO A 898 16.24 -7.47 21.24
CA PRO A 898 15.03 -6.70 21.49
C PRO A 898 15.26 -5.39 22.27
N LYS A 899 16.48 -5.17 22.79
CA LYS A 899 16.90 -3.92 23.45
C LYS A 899 18.04 -3.23 22.68
N HIS A 900 18.07 -3.40 21.37
CA HIS A 900 19.04 -2.71 20.51
C HIS A 900 18.91 -1.19 20.66
N TYR A 901 20.05 -0.50 20.71
CA TYR A 901 20.08 0.95 20.85
C TYR A 901 20.20 1.60 19.45
N TRP A 902 19.10 2.20 18.96
CA TRP A 902 18.97 2.81 17.64
C TRP A 902 19.65 4.17 17.55
N ARG A 903 20.98 4.19 17.53
CA ARG A 903 21.78 5.44 17.68
C ARG A 903 22.76 5.72 16.55
N TYR A 904 22.70 4.96 15.46
CA TYR A 904 23.59 5.18 14.32
C TYR A 904 23.43 6.61 13.79
N ARG A 905 24.56 7.31 13.61
CA ARG A 905 24.65 8.63 12.98
C ARG A 905 25.66 8.58 11.84
N VAL A 906 25.26 9.09 10.68
CA VAL A 906 26.12 9.12 9.49
C VAL A 906 27.38 9.92 9.81
N HIS A 907 28.52 9.39 9.39
CA HIS A 907 29.81 9.93 9.79
C HIS A 907 30.23 11.18 9.02
N VAL A 908 29.49 11.52 7.96
CA VAL A 908 29.68 12.68 7.09
C VAL A 908 28.45 13.57 7.10
N THR A 909 28.64 14.87 6.89
CA THR A 909 27.53 15.83 6.79
C THR A 909 26.90 15.79 5.40
N MET A 910 25.60 16.12 5.32
CA MET A 910 24.92 16.27 4.04
C MET A 910 25.57 17.33 3.14
N GLU A 911 26.11 18.40 3.72
CA GLU A 911 26.84 19.46 3.01
C GLU A 911 28.13 18.94 2.37
N SER A 912 28.87 18.06 3.04
CA SER A 912 30.03 17.39 2.46
C SER A 912 29.63 16.45 1.33
N LEU A 913 28.56 15.67 1.50
CA LEU A 913 28.02 14.80 0.43
C LEU A 913 27.52 15.60 -0.78
N LEU A 914 26.94 16.77 -0.57
CA LEU A 914 26.54 17.69 -1.64
C LEU A 914 27.75 18.25 -2.41
N LYS A 915 28.91 18.38 -1.77
CA LYS A 915 30.15 18.85 -2.42
C LYS A 915 30.86 17.72 -3.19
N ASP A 916 30.63 16.45 -2.85
CA ASP A 916 31.23 15.31 -3.55
C ASP A 916 30.58 15.10 -4.93
N LYS A 917 31.27 15.54 -5.98
CA LYS A 917 30.79 15.36 -7.37
C LYS A 917 31.00 13.94 -7.89
N GLU A 918 32.01 13.24 -7.40
CA GLU A 918 32.39 11.92 -7.89
C GLU A 918 31.36 10.88 -7.46
N LEU A 919 31.05 10.82 -6.16
CA LEU A 919 30.04 9.91 -5.63
C LEU A 919 28.67 10.16 -6.30
N LYS A 920 28.27 11.44 -6.38
CA LYS A 920 26.99 11.81 -7.02
C LYS A 920 26.96 11.43 -8.49
N SER A 921 28.06 11.60 -9.24
CA SER A 921 28.12 11.18 -10.65
C SER A 921 27.98 9.66 -10.79
N THR A 922 28.72 8.90 -9.99
CA THR A 922 28.66 7.42 -10.00
C THR A 922 27.24 6.91 -9.75
N ILE A 923 26.54 7.46 -8.75
CA ILE A 923 25.14 7.11 -8.45
C ILE A 923 24.23 7.54 -9.61
N LYS A 924 24.40 8.75 -10.12
CA LYS A 924 23.58 9.29 -11.21
C LYS A 924 23.72 8.47 -12.49
N ASP A 925 24.91 7.99 -12.79
CA ASP A 925 25.18 7.16 -13.96
C ASP A 925 24.53 5.78 -13.81
N LEU A 926 24.53 5.17 -12.62
CA LEU A 926 23.77 3.94 -12.32
C LEU A 926 22.25 4.13 -12.56
N ILE A 927 21.69 5.23 -12.09
CA ILE A 927 20.25 5.51 -12.22
C ILE A 927 19.87 5.83 -13.67
N ARG A 928 20.67 6.63 -14.37
CA ARG A 928 20.45 6.97 -15.79
C ARG A 928 20.60 5.74 -16.69
N GLY A 929 21.68 4.97 -16.51
CA GLY A 929 21.98 3.79 -17.32
C GLY A 929 20.92 2.69 -17.21
N SER A 930 20.18 2.63 -16.10
CA SER A 930 19.09 1.67 -15.89
C SER A 930 17.72 2.14 -16.41
N GLY A 931 17.61 3.38 -16.93
CA GLY A 931 16.35 3.96 -17.39
C GLY A 931 15.39 4.31 -16.24
N ARG A 932 15.92 4.64 -15.06
CA ARG A 932 15.16 5.11 -13.88
C ARG A 932 15.21 6.62 -13.69
N SER A 933 15.87 7.35 -14.59
CA SER A 933 15.90 8.81 -14.60
C SER A 933 14.56 9.39 -15.07
N TYR A 934 14.10 10.44 -14.40
CA TYR A 934 12.91 11.18 -14.77
C TYR A 934 13.13 12.71 -14.67
N PRO A 935 12.71 13.51 -15.66
CA PRO A 935 12.23 13.09 -16.99
C PRO A 935 13.31 12.31 -17.75
N PRO A 936 12.94 11.45 -18.71
CA PRO A 936 13.91 10.82 -19.60
C PRO A 936 14.75 11.92 -20.29
N SER A 937 16.08 11.79 -20.29
CA SER A 937 16.92 12.76 -21.02
C SER A 937 16.64 12.66 -22.53
N GLU A 938 16.62 13.81 -23.23
CA GLU A 938 16.44 13.91 -24.69
C GLU A 938 17.45 13.07 -25.48
N GLU A 939 18.57 12.66 -24.88
CA GLU A 939 19.59 11.80 -25.50
C GLU A 939 19.28 10.29 -25.45
N VAL A 940 18.17 9.85 -24.84
CA VAL A 940 17.72 8.44 -24.92
C VAL A 940 16.79 8.30 -26.13
N GLU A 941 17.33 8.49 -27.33
CA GLU A 941 16.70 7.99 -28.55
C GLU A 941 16.70 6.46 -28.50
N ILE A 942 15.50 5.91 -28.34
CA ILE A 942 14.99 4.64 -28.85
C ILE A 942 16.07 3.70 -29.44
N GLN A 943 16.59 2.79 -28.61
CA GLN A 943 16.98 1.44 -29.06
C GLN A 943 15.89 0.40 -28.70
N ALA A 944 14.62 0.82 -28.75
CA ALA A 944 13.51 -0.11 -28.91
C ALA A 944 13.23 -0.27 -30.41
N GLY A 945 14.08 -1.04 -31.10
CA GLY A 945 13.96 -1.32 -32.53
C GLY A 945 14.91 -2.45 -32.92
N VAL A 946 14.35 -3.63 -33.16
CA VAL A 946 15.05 -4.74 -33.81
C VAL A 946 15.59 -4.25 -35.16
N ALA A 947 16.85 -4.60 -35.45
CA ALA A 947 17.64 -4.31 -36.65
C ALA A 947 18.51 -3.04 -36.63
N SER A 948 19.65 -3.07 -35.90
CA SER A 948 20.97 -2.70 -36.44
C SER A 948 22.12 -3.07 -35.47
N ILE A 949 22.32 -4.36 -35.20
CA ILE A 949 23.59 -4.85 -34.62
C ILE A 949 24.45 -5.30 -35.80
N LYS A 950 25.03 -4.35 -36.52
CA LYS A 950 26.14 -4.57 -37.47
C LYS A 950 26.71 -3.21 -37.88
N GLN A 951 27.33 -2.48 -36.94
CA GLN A 951 28.39 -1.47 -37.16
C GLN A 951 28.49 -0.53 -35.95
N GLN A 952 28.93 -1.03 -34.80
CA GLN A 952 29.54 -0.18 -33.75
C GLN A 952 30.41 -0.98 -32.76
N VAL A 953 30.97 -2.11 -33.22
CA VAL A 953 31.88 -2.97 -32.44
C VAL A 953 33.36 -2.54 -32.59
N THR A 954 33.66 -1.50 -33.37
CA THR A 954 35.06 -1.18 -33.74
C THR A 954 35.69 0.02 -33.05
N THR A 955 35.03 0.73 -32.13
CA THR A 955 35.64 1.93 -31.51
C THR A 955 35.47 2.07 -29.99
N GLY A 956 35.11 0.98 -29.28
CA GLY A 956 34.98 0.97 -27.81
C GLY A 956 36.03 0.12 -27.06
N GLN A 957 37.18 -0.17 -27.68
CA GLN A 957 38.16 -1.13 -27.12
C GLN A 957 39.20 -0.54 -26.16
N GLU A 958 39.20 0.76 -25.87
CA GLU A 958 40.27 1.39 -25.08
C GLU A 958 39.91 1.80 -23.64
N LYS A 959 38.69 1.56 -23.14
CA LYS A 959 38.34 1.87 -21.73
C LYS A 959 37.88 0.69 -20.87
N ILE A 960 37.94 -0.53 -21.40
CA ILE A 960 37.58 -1.77 -20.68
C ILE A 960 38.84 -2.59 -20.29
N SER A 961 40.04 -2.08 -20.62
CA SER A 961 41.32 -2.73 -20.32
C SER A 961 41.80 -2.59 -18.87
N SER A 962 41.18 -1.73 -18.05
CA SER A 962 41.61 -1.51 -16.66
C SER A 962 40.95 -2.44 -15.63
N VAL A 963 39.84 -3.10 -15.96
CA VAL A 963 39.12 -3.98 -15.01
C VAL A 963 39.50 -5.46 -15.17
N THR A 964 39.98 -5.86 -16.34
CA THR A 964 40.37 -7.26 -16.62
C THR A 964 41.77 -7.61 -16.12
N HIS A 965 42.61 -6.64 -15.78
CA HIS A 965 44.01 -6.91 -15.37
C HIS A 965 44.17 -7.24 -13.87
N LEU A 966 43.14 -6.98 -13.04
CA LEU A 966 43.19 -7.18 -11.59
C LEU A 966 42.57 -8.50 -11.10
N ILE A 967 41.88 -9.26 -11.95
CA ILE A 967 41.09 -10.44 -11.53
C ILE A 967 41.60 -11.77 -12.11
N GLY A 968 42.73 -11.78 -12.83
CA GLY A 968 43.46 -13.02 -13.12
C GLY A 968 42.67 -14.17 -13.78
N ILE A 969 41.79 -13.88 -14.75
CA ILE A 969 41.06 -14.91 -15.52
C ILE A 969 41.77 -15.16 -16.86
N PRO A 970 42.07 -16.43 -17.26
CA PRO A 970 42.63 -16.74 -18.57
C PRO A 970 41.64 -16.45 -19.71
N LYS A 971 42.18 -16.01 -20.85
CA LYS A 971 41.47 -15.36 -21.96
C LYS A 971 40.65 -16.27 -22.90
N GLN A 972 40.16 -17.42 -22.44
CA GLN A 972 39.45 -18.38 -23.30
C GLN A 972 38.21 -18.98 -22.61
N GLU A 973 37.19 -18.17 -22.35
CA GLU A 973 35.81 -18.68 -22.14
C GLU A 973 34.73 -17.57 -22.15
N THR A 974 34.94 -16.48 -22.89
CA THR A 974 33.99 -15.34 -22.93
C THR A 974 33.06 -15.35 -24.16
N VAL A 975 32.86 -16.51 -24.79
CA VAL A 975 31.92 -16.67 -25.91
C VAL A 975 31.00 -17.87 -25.67
N ALA A 976 30.22 -17.83 -24.59
CA ALA A 976 29.17 -18.83 -24.34
C ALA A 976 28.06 -18.34 -23.39
N VAL A 977 27.64 -17.06 -23.43
CA VAL A 977 26.48 -16.58 -22.62
C VAL A 977 25.57 -15.60 -23.38
N LEU A 978 25.54 -15.65 -24.73
CA LEU A 978 24.65 -14.83 -25.56
C LEU A 978 23.84 -15.64 -26.57
N GLY A 979 23.41 -16.85 -26.19
CA GLY A 979 22.76 -17.78 -27.13
C GLY A 979 21.65 -18.63 -26.53
N TYR A 980 20.74 -18.06 -25.72
CA TYR A 980 19.49 -18.75 -25.32
C TYR A 980 18.33 -17.78 -25.10
N ILE A 981 18.05 -16.88 -26.07
CA ILE A 981 16.71 -16.28 -26.26
C ILE A 981 16.53 -16.03 -27.77
N SER A 982 16.13 -17.07 -28.51
CA SER A 982 15.23 -16.98 -29.68
C SER A 982 15.06 -18.37 -30.28
N HIS A 983 13.86 -18.63 -30.83
CA HIS A 983 13.42 -19.83 -31.56
C HIS A 983 12.61 -20.84 -30.75
N GLY A 984 11.34 -20.49 -30.50
CA GLY A 984 10.24 -21.44 -30.51
C GLY A 984 9.52 -21.33 -31.86
N GLY A 985 9.58 -22.38 -32.67
CA GLY A 985 8.93 -22.46 -33.98
C GLY A 985 9.25 -23.77 -34.68
N THR A 986 8.31 -24.72 -34.54
CA THR A 986 7.98 -25.87 -35.41
C THR A 986 9.04 -26.41 -36.38
N ASP A 987 9.46 -27.66 -36.21
CA ASP A 987 9.21 -28.72 -37.20
C ASP A 987 9.62 -30.12 -36.69
N ASN A 988 8.82 -31.11 -37.11
CA ASN A 988 9.06 -32.55 -36.95
C ASN A 988 10.32 -32.98 -37.73
N ASP A 989 11.19 -33.78 -37.11
CA ASP A 989 11.59 -35.12 -37.59
C ASP A 989 12.77 -35.65 -36.76
N GLY A 990 12.77 -36.97 -36.54
CA GLY A 990 13.42 -37.62 -35.41
C GLY A 990 14.93 -37.72 -35.42
N LEU A 991 15.47 -38.08 -34.25
CA LEU A 991 16.60 -39.00 -34.11
C LEU A 991 16.71 -39.48 -32.66
N GLU A 992 16.49 -40.79 -32.51
CA GLU A 992 16.81 -41.58 -31.32
C GLU A 992 18.31 -41.56 -31.00
N SER A 993 18.60 -41.97 -29.76
CA SER A 993 19.85 -42.56 -29.26
C SER A 993 20.94 -41.61 -28.72
N LYS A 994 20.99 -41.50 -27.39
CA LYS A 994 22.08 -41.99 -26.52
C LYS A 994 22.05 -41.26 -25.16
N LEU A 995 21.30 -41.85 -24.24
CA LEU A 995 21.49 -41.71 -22.81
C LEU A 995 22.54 -42.75 -22.40
N GLU A 996 23.71 -42.31 -21.94
CA GLU A 996 24.54 -43.11 -21.04
C GLU A 996 25.61 -42.23 -20.35
N SER A 997 25.63 -42.32 -19.02
CA SER A 997 26.72 -42.01 -18.09
C SER A 997 27.19 -40.55 -17.96
N LEU A 998 26.92 -39.95 -16.80
CA LEU A 998 27.96 -39.61 -15.82
C LEU A 998 27.32 -39.09 -14.52
N ASP A 999 27.27 -39.99 -13.54
CA ASP A 999 27.18 -39.68 -12.11
C ASP A 999 28.45 -38.93 -11.65
N SER A 1000 28.29 -38.17 -10.55
CA SER A 1000 29.29 -37.43 -9.77
C SER A 1000 29.72 -36.05 -10.31
N PHE A 1001 29.06 -34.99 -9.80
CA PHE A 1001 29.66 -34.01 -8.88
C PHE A 1001 28.59 -33.11 -8.25
#